data_AF-K7AXW1-F1
#
_entry.id   AF-K7AXW1-F1
#
_cell.length_a   1.000
_cell.length_b   1.000
_cell.length_c   1.000
_cell.angle_alpha   90.00
_cell.angle_beta   90.00
_cell.angle_gamma   90.00
#
_symmetry.space_group_name_H-M   'P 1'
#
loop_
_entity.id
_entity.type
_entity.pdbx_description
1 polymer ?
#
loop_
_entity_poly.entity_id
_entity_poly.type
_entity_poly.pdbx_seq_one_letter_code
_entity_poly.pdbx_strand_id
1 'polypeptide(L)'
;MTLDVLVTDNDGAAATQSLTITIARKVSSVTITGLVTDNIIPNAGVEVTVGGQVFSTTSDENGVYTITITVDESLINQLVQIRALGDISINPEVEFVSQLGSLISLIEQSGSDANLAKDENFGVNITNVTTAEYALITRDGTIPTTDVELSSAIDSVNSDEKNTLAALIKIVVDNGDFNLPSGVTSKLDLVSDSETATAFEQAVNAQDPALITETINTIINDTSLTSEPAIVGTWEIGSDAITFMRSGHYVHITTEIAEGSDDKIGYEIGSYSWNKATGSLSFTTTEDSNGESGLHNEFDDPLNTKIVDEGNFTISGDTLTVDEGDETFNAYRLASDSNPFVGGFYLQQTNFSDDLSMLITVNDSKAVLLVRSDSSVLPSGINYFYIMRDYSYDTESSLRIVHSQQVYVDGNIISENTEEVWRALVTVQGDVISMTKSNNSTSFIKKSHTTTTQDYLTDDDIIGNFSGTNGEIDFNIRFSADGTGQGSSDEGSSSIEWKVVFGQLLLSLDDGSTQIWSPTILADDVWQFNVNEYDDAGDFNGNTAGTLTSSDLVISPPEASSIAGTWTASNDQMFSITFSSDGHYVHMHEADSSEDCDSDGYELGTYVWNETSGVVTVTTSEDTNGCVGLHDEQTLNTPYELEGTFQTVGSTMTITEPSGETSTLERIISDTNPLVGAYYEGDFGGDFFLVVFEDNGKFMELAHDTDELGLTAGTYNWDPSSTLLDFTAVSFSQWGSNPDQIIVSMQGDILIWKDGEDAGVSKRTHQSTEQPYLADTSQVIGSFSGVAYDNYGFQATLNNDFTGVITDDDGTFGFDWSMQFGQLIVDYGDEITVLTPTTISPDTLEFNVADFDLIDTFDGNEVGQVEYFTNTWTRN
;
A
#
# COMPACT_ATOMS: atom_id res chain seq x y z
N MET A 1 4.01 58.39 -22.81
CA MET A 1 3.66 59.82 -22.58
C MET A 1 3.76 60.59 -23.88
N THR A 2 3.01 61.68 -24.04
CA THR A 2 3.06 62.52 -25.24
C THR A 2 3.42 63.95 -24.84
N LEU A 3 4.43 64.52 -25.49
CA LEU A 3 4.81 65.92 -25.34
C LEU A 3 4.27 66.70 -26.55
N ASP A 4 3.43 67.69 -26.29
CA ASP A 4 2.88 68.56 -27.33
C ASP A 4 3.60 69.91 -27.33
N VAL A 5 4.08 70.32 -28.50
CA VAL A 5 4.63 71.65 -28.73
C VAL A 5 3.63 72.44 -29.57
N LEU A 6 2.97 73.42 -28.94
CA LEU A 6 2.09 74.39 -29.59
C LEU A 6 2.89 75.63 -29.97
N VAL A 7 2.86 76.01 -31.24
CA VAL A 7 3.42 77.27 -31.72
C VAL A 7 2.29 78.14 -32.26
N THR A 8 2.22 79.39 -31.83
CA THR A 8 1.24 80.37 -32.32
C THR A 8 1.97 81.56 -32.92
N ASP A 9 1.58 82.00 -34.12
CA ASP A 9 2.17 83.16 -34.78
C ASP A 9 1.56 84.50 -34.31
N ASN A 10 2.07 85.61 -34.87
CA ASN A 10 1.64 86.95 -34.51
C ASN A 10 0.24 87.34 -35.03
N ASP A 11 -0.36 86.53 -35.91
CA ASP A 11 -1.73 86.71 -36.41
C ASP A 11 -2.72 85.79 -35.67
N GLY A 12 -2.24 85.00 -34.70
CA GLY A 12 -3.03 84.11 -33.85
C GLY A 12 -3.25 82.71 -34.43
N ALA A 13 -2.60 82.36 -35.54
CA ALA A 13 -2.67 81.01 -36.10
C ALA A 13 -1.76 80.06 -35.30
N ALA A 14 -2.25 78.87 -34.96
CA ALA A 14 -1.51 77.91 -34.15
C ALA A 14 -1.32 76.55 -34.85
N ALA A 15 -0.19 75.90 -34.57
CA ALA A 15 0.11 74.54 -34.99
C ALA A 15 0.71 73.74 -33.81
N THR A 16 0.32 72.48 -33.68
CA THR A 16 0.82 71.58 -32.63
C THR A 16 1.61 70.45 -33.24
N GLN A 17 2.78 70.15 -32.69
CA GLN A 17 3.54 68.93 -32.99
C GLN A 17 3.60 68.06 -31.73
N SER A 18 3.17 66.81 -31.86
CA SER A 18 3.25 65.83 -30.77
C SER A 18 4.47 64.94 -30.94
N LEU A 19 5.16 64.65 -29.82
CA LEU A 19 6.22 63.64 -29.70
C LEU A 19 5.78 62.58 -28.68
N THR A 20 5.66 61.34 -29.13
CA THR A 20 5.38 60.20 -28.24
C THR A 20 6.68 59.65 -27.67
N ILE A 21 6.76 59.56 -26.34
CA ILE A 21 7.82 58.87 -25.61
C ILE A 21 7.23 57.58 -25.03
N THR A 22 7.77 56.44 -25.44
CA THR A 22 7.45 55.13 -24.88
C THR A 22 8.44 54.81 -23.77
N ILE A 23 7.94 54.63 -22.55
CA ILE A 23 8.72 54.11 -21.43
C ILE A 23 8.31 52.64 -21.31
N ALA A 24 9.20 51.72 -21.67
CA ALA A 24 8.98 50.30 -21.48
C ALA A 24 9.47 49.89 -20.08
N ARG A 25 8.67 49.09 -19.38
CA ARG A 25 9.11 48.45 -18.13
C ARG A 25 10.17 47.41 -18.48
N LYS A 26 11.26 47.37 -17.73
CA LYS A 26 12.24 46.29 -17.85
C LYS A 26 11.75 45.12 -17.01
N VAL A 27 11.50 43.99 -17.67
CA VAL A 27 10.91 42.80 -17.07
C VAL A 27 11.80 41.60 -17.30
N SER A 28 11.70 40.65 -16.37
CA SER A 28 12.28 39.32 -16.49
C SER A 28 11.16 38.29 -16.43
N SER A 29 11.32 37.18 -17.13
CA SER A 29 10.30 36.14 -17.24
C SER A 29 10.91 34.75 -17.21
N VAL A 30 10.18 33.80 -16.61
CA VAL A 30 10.45 32.36 -16.65
C VAL A 30 9.10 31.65 -16.78
N THR A 31 9.06 30.57 -17.54
CA THR A 31 7.92 29.64 -17.54
C THR A 31 8.24 28.50 -16.60
N ILE A 32 7.32 28.18 -15.70
CA ILE A 32 7.47 27.07 -14.75
C ILE A 32 6.49 25.99 -15.18
N THR A 33 7.00 24.77 -15.35
CA THR A 33 6.21 23.57 -15.65
C THR A 33 6.45 22.54 -14.55
N GLY A 34 5.39 22.09 -13.90
CA GLY A 34 5.48 21.15 -12.78
C GLY A 34 4.23 20.29 -12.62
N LEU A 35 4.24 19.45 -11.60
CA LEU A 35 3.18 18.49 -11.27
C LEU A 35 2.64 18.77 -9.86
N VAL A 36 1.31 18.70 -9.67
CA VAL A 36 0.67 18.68 -8.36
C VAL A 36 0.35 17.23 -8.01
N THR A 37 1.05 16.67 -7.04
CA THR A 37 0.91 15.23 -6.74
C THR A 37 1.29 14.87 -5.31
N ASP A 38 0.50 13.98 -4.73
CA ASP A 38 0.95 12.97 -3.78
C ASP A 38 0.67 11.62 -4.43
N ASN A 39 -0.62 11.37 -4.71
CA ASN A 39 -1.07 10.82 -5.99
C ASN A 39 -1.53 11.99 -6.89
N ILE A 40 -1.75 11.75 -8.18
CA ILE A 40 -2.09 12.82 -9.14
C ILE A 40 -3.30 13.62 -8.62
N ILE A 41 -3.14 14.94 -8.46
CA ILE A 41 -4.22 15.84 -8.04
C ILE A 41 -4.74 16.61 -9.26
N PRO A 42 -5.83 16.15 -9.89
CA PRO A 42 -6.37 16.81 -11.08
C PRO A 42 -7.00 18.16 -10.73
N ASN A 43 -6.95 19.09 -11.68
CA ASN A 43 -7.65 20.38 -11.61
C ASN A 43 -7.33 21.26 -10.38
N ALA A 44 -6.18 21.05 -9.74
CA ALA A 44 -5.74 21.84 -8.60
C ALA A 44 -5.51 23.31 -8.99
N GLY A 45 -5.95 24.23 -8.13
CA GLY A 45 -5.66 25.66 -8.27
C GLY A 45 -4.21 25.95 -7.88
N VAL A 46 -3.40 26.45 -8.81
CA VAL A 46 -1.99 26.75 -8.57
C VAL A 46 -1.77 28.26 -8.49
N GLU A 47 -1.15 28.72 -7.41
CA GLU A 47 -0.79 30.11 -7.16
C GLU A 47 0.72 30.26 -6.96
N VAL A 48 1.35 31.11 -7.78
CA VAL A 48 2.77 31.47 -7.67
C VAL A 48 2.90 32.89 -7.13
N THR A 49 3.64 33.06 -6.03
CA THR A 49 3.87 34.36 -5.39
C THR A 49 5.33 34.80 -5.53
N VAL A 50 5.56 36.02 -6.02
CA VAL A 50 6.88 36.66 -6.13
C VAL A 50 6.82 38.11 -5.67
N GLY A 51 7.48 38.42 -4.55
CA GLY A 51 7.53 39.80 -4.02
C GLY A 51 6.14 40.42 -3.78
N GLY A 52 5.16 39.60 -3.38
CA GLY A 52 3.77 39.99 -3.18
C GLY A 52 2.90 40.07 -4.44
N GLN A 53 3.43 39.75 -5.62
CA GLN A 53 2.62 39.54 -6.83
C GLN A 53 2.19 38.08 -6.90
N VAL A 54 0.91 37.83 -7.17
CA VAL A 54 0.34 36.49 -7.32
C VAL A 54 -0.01 36.24 -8.79
N PHE A 55 0.38 35.09 -9.30
CA PHE A 55 0.04 34.56 -10.60
C PHE A 55 -0.71 33.25 -10.38
N SER A 56 -1.75 32.97 -11.15
CA SER A 56 -2.56 31.76 -10.95
C SER A 56 -2.78 31.00 -12.25
N THR A 57 -2.85 29.68 -12.14
CA THR A 57 -3.28 28.74 -13.18
C THR A 57 -4.03 27.58 -12.53
N THR A 58 -4.49 26.62 -13.32
CA THR A 58 -5.03 25.34 -12.85
C THR A 58 -4.19 24.22 -13.46
N SER A 59 -3.99 23.12 -12.75
CA SER A 59 -3.43 21.90 -13.34
C SER A 59 -4.44 21.23 -14.27
N ASP A 60 -3.97 20.33 -15.14
CA ASP A 60 -4.83 19.49 -15.97
C ASP A 60 -5.29 18.22 -15.23
N GLU A 61 -5.92 17.29 -15.96
CA GLU A 61 -6.42 16.00 -15.46
C GLU A 61 -5.28 15.09 -14.95
N ASN A 62 -4.04 15.33 -15.39
CA ASN A 62 -2.85 14.61 -14.95
C ASN A 62 -2.07 15.37 -13.86
N GLY A 63 -2.66 16.44 -13.29
CA GLY A 63 -2.02 17.27 -12.27
C GLY A 63 -0.90 18.18 -12.81
N VAL A 64 -0.65 18.22 -14.12
CA VAL A 64 0.41 19.03 -14.72
C VAL A 64 -0.05 20.48 -14.84
N TYR A 65 0.81 21.43 -14.47
CA TYR A 65 0.56 22.86 -14.62
C TYR A 65 1.69 23.56 -15.38
N THR A 66 1.36 24.66 -16.06
CA THR A 66 2.34 25.52 -16.72
C THR A 66 1.96 26.98 -16.52
N ILE A 67 2.91 27.79 -16.04
CA ILE A 67 2.67 29.21 -15.75
C ILE A 67 3.87 30.08 -16.09
N THR A 68 3.63 31.16 -16.84
CA THR A 68 4.67 32.16 -17.14
C THR A 68 4.65 33.29 -16.11
N ILE A 69 5.73 33.42 -15.35
CA ILE A 69 5.93 34.48 -14.37
C ILE A 69 6.67 35.63 -15.04
N THR A 70 6.15 36.86 -14.94
CA THR A 70 6.79 38.05 -15.50
C THR A 70 6.74 39.21 -14.51
N VAL A 71 7.90 39.58 -13.97
CA VAL A 71 8.02 40.63 -12.94
C VAL A 71 8.90 41.79 -13.40
N ASP A 72 8.81 42.92 -12.69
CA ASP A 72 9.77 44.01 -12.82
C ASP A 72 11.15 43.59 -12.29
N GLU A 73 12.23 44.14 -12.85
CA GLU A 73 13.60 43.86 -12.40
C GLU A 73 13.80 44.12 -10.89
N SER A 74 13.00 45.01 -10.25
CA SER A 74 13.06 45.21 -8.80
C SER A 74 12.70 43.99 -7.95
N LEU A 75 11.98 43.01 -8.53
CA LEU A 75 11.52 41.80 -7.83
C LEU A 75 12.34 40.56 -8.21
N ILE A 76 13.36 40.69 -9.07
CA ILE A 76 14.08 39.53 -9.62
C ILE A 76 14.85 38.73 -8.54
N ASN A 77 15.23 39.37 -7.44
CA ASN A 77 15.92 38.75 -6.30
C ASN A 77 14.94 38.26 -5.22
N GLN A 78 13.64 38.29 -5.46
CA GLN A 78 12.65 37.76 -4.51
C GLN A 78 12.47 36.27 -4.73
N LEU A 79 12.37 35.53 -3.63
CA LEU A 79 12.03 34.11 -3.64
C LEU A 79 10.66 33.88 -4.29
N VAL A 80 10.49 32.69 -4.87
CA VAL A 80 9.26 32.25 -5.50
C VAL A 80 8.60 31.18 -4.63
N GLN A 81 7.36 31.39 -4.23
CA GLN A 81 6.56 30.35 -3.56
C GLN A 81 5.49 29.87 -4.53
N ILE A 82 5.28 28.56 -4.59
CA ILE A 82 4.20 27.94 -5.35
C ILE A 82 3.28 27.22 -4.36
N ARG A 83 1.98 27.47 -4.46
CA ARG A 83 0.95 26.83 -3.66
C ARG A 83 -0.07 26.16 -4.57
N ALA A 84 -0.40 24.90 -4.29
CA ALA A 84 -1.50 24.19 -4.91
C ALA A 84 -2.64 24.03 -3.90
N LEU A 85 -3.86 24.25 -4.37
CA LEU A 85 -5.10 24.09 -3.63
C LEU A 85 -5.93 23.02 -4.33
N GLY A 86 -6.47 22.08 -3.56
CA GLY A 86 -7.41 21.08 -4.08
C GLY A 86 -8.68 21.72 -4.64
N ASP A 87 -9.44 20.92 -5.38
CA ASP A 87 -10.79 21.31 -5.75
C ASP A 87 -11.65 21.39 -4.48
N ILE A 88 -12.32 22.52 -4.29
CA ILE A 88 -13.12 22.80 -3.09
C ILE A 88 -14.26 21.81 -2.86
N SER A 89 -14.63 21.04 -3.89
CA SER A 89 -15.71 20.06 -3.88
C SER A 89 -15.21 18.62 -3.78
N ILE A 90 -13.91 18.37 -4.02
CA ILE A 90 -13.34 17.00 -4.09
C ILE A 90 -12.35 16.80 -2.94
N ASN A 91 -11.43 17.73 -2.73
CA ASN A 91 -10.36 17.63 -1.75
C ASN A 91 -10.01 19.02 -1.18
N PRO A 92 -10.98 19.72 -0.55
CA PRO A 92 -10.84 21.10 -0.06
C PRO A 92 -9.71 21.31 0.95
N GLU A 93 -9.27 20.24 1.60
CA GLU A 93 -8.21 20.22 2.61
C GLU A 93 -6.79 20.09 2.01
N VAL A 94 -6.67 19.88 0.69
CA VAL A 94 -5.38 19.93 -0.02
C VAL A 94 -4.90 21.37 -0.11
N GLU A 95 -3.83 21.64 0.64
CA GLU A 95 -2.99 22.82 0.49
C GLU A 95 -1.52 22.35 0.49
N PHE A 96 -0.92 22.27 -0.69
CA PHE A 96 0.49 21.91 -0.84
C PHE A 96 1.33 23.12 -1.22
N VAL A 97 2.56 23.18 -0.73
CA VAL A 97 3.44 24.34 -0.90
C VAL A 97 4.85 23.90 -1.25
N SER A 98 5.46 24.60 -2.20
CA SER A 98 6.88 24.50 -2.51
C SER A 98 7.53 25.89 -2.43
N GLN A 99 8.64 25.97 -1.71
CA GLN A 99 9.45 27.18 -1.60
C GLN A 99 10.68 27.08 -2.49
N LEU A 100 10.74 27.92 -3.51
CA LEU A 100 11.83 27.98 -4.46
C LEU A 100 12.80 29.14 -4.16
N GLY A 101 13.95 29.09 -4.82
CA GLY A 101 14.92 30.18 -4.87
C GLY A 101 14.36 31.45 -5.53
N SER A 102 15.22 32.46 -5.63
CA SER A 102 14.84 33.72 -6.25
C SER A 102 14.58 33.57 -7.74
N LEU A 103 13.77 34.47 -8.30
CA LEU A 103 13.43 34.42 -9.72
C LEU A 103 14.67 34.47 -10.62
N ILE A 104 15.72 35.18 -10.23
CA ILE A 104 16.99 35.19 -10.98
C ILE A 104 17.64 33.79 -11.00
N SER A 105 17.67 33.08 -9.85
CA SER A 105 18.16 31.71 -9.76
C SER A 105 17.35 30.76 -10.64
N LEU A 106 16.02 30.91 -10.66
CA LEU A 106 15.13 30.09 -11.49
C LEU A 106 15.32 30.34 -12.99
N ILE A 107 15.54 31.60 -13.40
CA ILE A 107 15.87 31.94 -14.79
C ILE A 107 17.20 31.30 -15.20
N GLU A 108 18.21 31.35 -14.33
CA GLU A 108 19.52 30.73 -14.60
C GLU A 108 19.40 29.20 -14.73
N GLN A 109 18.58 28.56 -13.89
CA GLN A 109 18.32 27.12 -13.93
C GLN A 109 17.56 26.68 -15.20
N SER A 110 16.60 27.48 -15.68
CA SER A 110 15.83 27.21 -16.92
C SER A 110 16.63 27.29 -18.22
N GLY A 111 17.94 27.58 -18.14
CA GLY A 111 18.83 27.57 -19.28
C GLY A 111 18.38 28.47 -20.44
N SER A 112 18.35 27.90 -21.65
CA SER A 112 18.19 28.66 -22.90
C SER A 112 16.77 28.71 -23.46
N ASP A 113 15.89 27.79 -23.04
CA ASP A 113 14.49 27.75 -23.47
C ASP A 113 13.56 28.56 -22.54
N ALA A 114 14.07 28.99 -21.39
CA ALA A 114 13.36 29.74 -20.36
C ALA A 114 12.13 29.00 -19.81
N ASN A 115 12.15 27.66 -19.87
CA ASN A 115 11.14 26.78 -19.28
C ASN A 115 11.78 25.93 -18.18
N LEU A 116 11.54 26.31 -16.92
CA LEU A 116 11.99 25.56 -15.76
C LEU A 116 11.11 24.32 -15.55
N ALA A 117 11.71 23.13 -15.63
CA ALA A 117 11.03 21.85 -15.39
C ALA A 117 11.68 21.03 -14.26
N LYS A 118 11.03 19.92 -13.87
CA LYS A 118 11.44 19.09 -12.71
C LYS A 118 12.88 18.57 -12.76
N ASP A 119 13.41 18.32 -13.97
CA ASP A 119 14.77 17.80 -14.15
C ASP A 119 15.84 18.88 -13.89
N GLU A 120 15.45 20.16 -13.97
CA GLU A 120 16.31 21.31 -13.67
C GLU A 120 16.15 21.77 -12.22
N ASN A 121 14.91 21.78 -11.72
CA ASN A 121 14.59 22.07 -10.33
C ASN A 121 13.37 21.25 -9.89
N PHE A 122 13.61 20.24 -9.08
CA PHE A 122 12.56 19.33 -8.61
C PHE A 122 11.43 20.06 -7.86
N GLY A 123 11.73 21.17 -7.18
CA GLY A 123 10.75 21.93 -6.40
C GLY A 123 9.62 22.54 -7.24
N VAL A 124 9.68 22.51 -8.58
CA VAL A 124 8.52 22.88 -9.40
C VAL A 124 7.37 21.87 -9.27
N ASN A 125 7.65 20.63 -8.85
CA ASN A 125 6.61 19.72 -8.39
C ASN A 125 6.14 20.16 -6.99
N ILE A 126 4.83 20.12 -6.78
CA ILE A 126 4.17 20.52 -5.53
C ILE A 126 3.59 19.25 -4.91
N THR A 127 4.26 18.76 -3.87
CA THR A 127 4.03 17.44 -3.28
C THR A 127 3.90 17.48 -1.76
N ASN A 128 3.49 16.36 -1.17
CA ASN A 128 3.60 16.11 0.27
C ASN A 128 5.02 16.38 0.80
N VAL A 129 6.07 15.96 0.07
CA VAL A 129 7.48 16.17 0.47
C VAL A 129 7.86 17.65 0.45
N THR A 130 7.54 18.38 -0.62
CA THR A 130 7.87 19.83 -0.68
C THR A 130 7.10 20.63 0.38
N THR A 131 5.89 20.16 0.73
CA THR A 131 5.05 20.78 1.75
C THR A 131 5.61 20.53 3.15
N ALA A 132 6.05 19.31 3.46
CA ALA A 132 6.74 18.99 4.70
C ALA A 132 8.04 19.80 4.86
N GLU A 133 8.82 19.94 3.79
CA GLU A 133 10.03 20.77 3.81
C GLU A 133 9.71 22.25 4.08
N TYR A 134 8.70 22.80 3.40
CA TYR A 134 8.25 24.17 3.64
C TYR A 134 7.76 24.39 5.08
N ALA A 135 6.98 23.45 5.62
CA ALA A 135 6.51 23.50 7.00
C ALA A 135 7.70 23.59 7.96
N LEU A 136 8.70 22.70 7.82
CA LEU A 136 9.89 22.70 8.67
C LEU A 136 10.73 23.98 8.54
N ILE A 137 10.91 24.50 7.33
CA ILE A 137 11.65 25.75 7.08
C ILE A 137 10.98 26.96 7.75
N THR A 138 9.66 26.95 7.89
CA THR A 138 8.89 28.12 8.36
C THR A 138 8.33 27.98 9.78
N ARG A 139 8.39 26.79 10.39
CA ARG A 139 7.79 26.47 11.69
C ARG A 139 8.24 27.38 12.83
N ASP A 140 9.49 27.84 12.81
CA ASP A 140 10.03 28.75 13.83
C ASP A 140 9.58 30.22 13.63
N GLY A 141 8.72 30.49 12.66
CA GLY A 141 8.21 31.82 12.31
C GLY A 141 9.21 32.68 11.53
N THR A 142 10.38 32.15 11.20
CA THR A 142 11.37 32.77 10.31
C THR A 142 11.13 32.33 8.88
N ILE A 143 10.60 33.22 8.05
CA ILE A 143 10.43 32.96 6.61
C ILE A 143 11.67 33.47 5.87
N PRO A 144 12.41 32.63 5.14
CA PRO A 144 13.53 33.07 4.32
C PRO A 144 13.11 34.12 3.29
N THR A 145 13.96 35.11 3.03
CA THR A 145 13.69 36.17 2.04
C THR A 145 14.74 36.28 0.93
N THR A 146 15.83 35.52 1.06
CA THR A 146 16.96 35.49 0.12
C THR A 146 17.39 34.05 -0.14
N ASP A 147 18.06 33.78 -1.26
CA ASP A 147 18.57 32.43 -1.57
C ASP A 147 19.51 31.91 -0.48
N VAL A 148 20.33 32.78 0.12
CA VAL A 148 21.27 32.38 1.19
C VAL A 148 20.51 31.95 2.44
N GLU A 149 19.50 32.71 2.85
CA GLU A 149 18.66 32.35 4.00
C GLU A 149 17.87 31.06 3.73
N LEU A 150 17.37 30.88 2.50
CA LEU A 150 16.63 29.67 2.11
C LEU A 150 17.56 28.45 2.14
N SER A 151 18.75 28.54 1.53
CA SER A 151 19.74 27.47 1.59
C SER A 151 20.09 27.11 3.03
N SER A 152 20.38 28.09 3.89
CA SER A 152 20.66 27.80 5.30
C SER A 152 19.48 27.16 6.04
N ALA A 153 18.25 27.52 5.69
CA ALA A 153 17.06 26.90 6.27
C ALA A 153 16.88 25.46 5.79
N ILE A 154 17.02 25.19 4.48
CA ILE A 154 17.02 23.83 3.91
C ILE A 154 18.11 22.99 4.56
N ASP A 155 19.33 23.53 4.70
CA ASP A 155 20.45 22.85 5.34
C ASP A 155 20.15 22.52 6.81
N SER A 156 19.23 23.24 7.46
CA SER A 156 18.83 23.02 8.86
C SER A 156 17.77 21.93 9.03
N VAL A 157 17.01 21.60 7.98
CA VAL A 157 15.94 20.58 8.01
C VAL A 157 16.49 19.22 8.45
N ASN A 158 15.74 18.54 9.33
CA ASN A 158 15.99 17.15 9.70
C ASN A 158 15.27 16.23 8.70
N SER A 159 16.01 15.31 8.08
CA SER A 159 15.49 14.42 7.03
C SER A 159 14.43 13.44 7.56
N ASP A 160 14.59 12.93 8.78
CA ASP A 160 13.66 11.96 9.39
C ASP A 160 12.33 12.65 9.67
N GLU A 161 12.39 13.82 10.30
CA GLU A 161 11.20 14.62 10.56
C GLU A 161 10.51 15.01 9.25
N LYS A 162 11.27 15.40 8.22
CA LYS A 162 10.70 15.69 6.90
C LYS A 162 9.97 14.48 6.30
N ASN A 163 10.60 13.31 6.32
CA ASN A 163 10.03 12.08 5.78
C ASN A 163 8.76 11.67 6.54
N THR A 164 8.79 11.74 7.88
CA THR A 164 7.62 11.49 8.72
C THR A 164 6.50 12.46 8.39
N LEU A 165 6.75 13.76 8.35
CA LEU A 165 5.70 14.75 8.02
C LEU A 165 5.14 14.54 6.60
N ALA A 166 5.97 14.19 5.63
CA ALA A 166 5.51 13.87 4.28
C ALA A 166 4.61 12.61 4.26
N ALA A 167 4.95 11.59 5.05
CA ALA A 167 4.14 10.39 5.22
C ALA A 167 2.82 10.67 5.92
N LEU A 168 2.79 11.51 6.96
CA LEU A 168 1.54 11.91 7.61
C LEU A 168 0.60 12.66 6.65
N ILE A 169 1.15 13.52 5.78
CA ILE A 169 0.35 14.15 4.72
C ILE A 169 -0.23 13.06 3.80
N LYS A 170 0.61 12.11 3.34
CA LYS A 170 0.18 11.04 2.42
C LYS A 170 -0.90 10.16 2.99
N ILE A 171 -0.76 9.74 4.24
CA ILE A 171 -1.74 8.90 4.93
C ILE A 171 -3.10 9.60 4.97
N VAL A 172 -3.16 10.90 5.24
CA VAL A 172 -4.43 11.66 5.23
C VAL A 172 -4.98 11.89 3.82
N VAL A 173 -4.14 11.87 2.79
CA VAL A 173 -4.58 12.04 1.40
C VAL A 173 -5.14 10.74 0.84
N ASP A 174 -4.47 9.62 1.10
CA ASP A 174 -4.69 8.36 0.37
C ASP A 174 -5.39 7.28 1.20
N ASN A 175 -5.38 7.38 2.55
CA ASN A 175 -5.98 6.37 3.41
C ASN A 175 -7.26 6.92 4.09
N GLY A 176 -8.42 6.40 3.66
CA GLY A 176 -9.75 6.82 4.14
C GLY A 176 -10.00 6.56 5.64
N ASP A 177 -9.20 5.70 6.28
CA ASP A 177 -9.29 5.45 7.72
C ASP A 177 -8.76 6.63 8.55
N PHE A 178 -7.98 7.51 7.93
CA PHE A 178 -7.33 8.63 8.60
C PHE A 178 -7.84 9.98 8.11
N ASN A 179 -8.41 10.75 9.03
CA ASN A 179 -8.92 12.09 8.77
C ASN A 179 -8.05 13.16 9.45
N LEU A 180 -8.13 14.41 8.96
CA LEU A 180 -7.49 15.54 9.63
C LEU A 180 -7.98 15.67 11.08
N PRO A 181 -7.07 15.91 12.06
CA PRO A 181 -7.45 16.14 13.45
C PRO A 181 -8.41 17.32 13.61
N SER A 182 -9.24 17.28 14.65
CA SER A 182 -10.18 18.37 14.93
C SER A 182 -9.47 19.71 15.09
N GLY A 183 -9.90 20.71 14.31
CA GLY A 183 -9.34 22.07 14.34
C GLY A 183 -8.19 22.31 13.37
N VAL A 184 -7.74 21.28 12.66
CA VAL A 184 -6.79 21.38 11.55
C VAL A 184 -7.58 21.57 10.25
N THR A 185 -7.25 22.59 9.45
CA THR A 185 -8.06 22.95 8.28
C THR A 185 -7.46 22.57 6.93
N SER A 186 -6.16 22.31 6.88
CA SER A 186 -5.48 21.83 5.68
C SER A 186 -4.35 20.85 6.01
N LYS A 187 -3.88 20.14 4.99
CA LYS A 187 -2.71 19.25 5.10
C LYS A 187 -1.42 20.02 5.41
N LEU A 188 -1.30 21.28 4.99
CA LEU A 188 -0.23 22.16 5.44
C LEU A 188 -0.36 22.48 6.94
N ASP A 189 -1.58 22.78 7.43
CA ASP A 189 -1.81 23.06 8.85
C ASP A 189 -1.41 21.88 9.75
N LEU A 190 -1.68 20.64 9.30
CA LEU A 190 -1.34 19.41 10.02
C LEU A 190 0.15 19.35 10.40
N VAL A 191 1.03 19.67 9.44
CA VAL A 191 2.48 19.52 9.61
C VAL A 191 3.18 20.82 10.02
N SER A 192 2.49 21.95 9.94
CA SER A 192 3.05 23.25 10.33
C SER A 192 3.17 23.43 11.85
N ASP A 193 2.40 22.68 12.64
CA ASP A 193 2.45 22.69 14.09
C ASP A 193 3.01 21.36 14.63
N SER A 194 4.09 21.43 15.41
CA SER A 194 4.79 20.24 15.91
C SER A 194 3.93 19.41 16.86
N GLU A 195 3.12 20.04 17.72
CA GLU A 195 2.28 19.30 18.68
C GLU A 195 1.16 18.55 17.95
N THR A 196 0.56 19.19 16.94
CA THR A 196 -0.47 18.62 16.09
C THR A 196 0.05 17.43 15.28
N ALA A 197 1.20 17.58 14.62
CA ALA A 197 1.82 16.50 13.85
C ALA A 197 2.17 15.30 14.73
N THR A 198 2.81 15.51 15.88
CA THR A 198 3.17 14.43 16.81
C THR A 198 1.92 13.73 17.40
N ALA A 199 0.85 14.46 17.67
CA ALA A 199 -0.39 13.84 18.14
C ALA A 199 -1.03 12.96 17.07
N PHE A 200 -0.98 13.38 15.81
CA PHE A 200 -1.48 12.59 14.69
C PHE A 200 -0.60 11.38 14.40
N GLU A 201 0.73 11.53 14.43
CA GLU A 201 1.69 10.42 14.33
C GLU A 201 1.41 9.32 15.38
N GLN A 202 1.15 9.71 16.62
CA GLN A 202 0.79 8.76 17.69
C GLN A 202 -0.54 8.05 17.43
N ALA A 203 -1.51 8.73 16.83
CA ALA A 203 -2.80 8.13 16.47
C ALA A 203 -2.62 7.08 15.36
N VAL A 204 -1.84 7.40 14.32
CA VAL A 204 -1.49 6.46 13.25
C VAL A 204 -0.78 5.24 13.82
N ASN A 205 0.31 5.42 14.58
CA ASN A 205 1.07 4.32 15.15
C ASN A 205 0.27 3.46 16.15
N ALA A 206 -0.77 4.00 16.78
CA ALA A 206 -1.64 3.25 17.68
C ALA A 206 -2.58 2.30 16.94
N GLN A 207 -2.96 2.65 15.70
CA GLN A 207 -3.81 1.85 14.83
C GLN A 207 -2.98 0.88 13.99
N ASP A 208 -1.90 1.37 13.38
CA ASP A 208 -0.95 0.57 12.62
C ASP A 208 0.50 1.05 12.87
N PRO A 209 1.30 0.29 13.65
CA PRO A 209 2.69 0.63 13.95
C PRO A 209 3.65 0.62 12.74
N ALA A 210 3.29 -0.04 11.64
CA ALA A 210 4.15 -0.17 10.46
C ALA A 210 3.85 0.89 9.38
N LEU A 211 2.61 1.39 9.32
CA LEU A 211 2.11 2.23 8.23
C LEU A 211 2.98 3.44 7.89
N ILE A 212 3.47 4.18 8.89
CA ILE A 212 4.33 5.35 8.64
C ILE A 212 5.62 4.92 7.95
N THR A 213 6.26 3.86 8.43
CA THR A 213 7.52 3.36 7.88
C THR A 213 7.33 2.87 6.44
N GLU A 214 6.23 2.18 6.17
CA GLU A 214 5.88 1.72 4.82
C GLU A 214 5.61 2.89 3.88
N THR A 215 4.82 3.88 4.33
CA THR A 215 4.52 5.09 3.57
C THR A 215 5.80 5.89 3.24
N ILE A 216 6.71 6.04 4.19
CA ILE A 216 8.02 6.68 3.96
C ILE A 216 8.80 5.97 2.85
N ASN A 217 8.80 4.63 2.86
CA ASN A 217 9.48 3.84 1.83
C ASN A 217 8.85 4.05 0.45
N THR A 218 7.52 4.14 0.36
CA THR A 218 6.83 4.46 -0.91
C THR A 218 7.24 5.84 -1.41
N ILE A 219 7.20 6.88 -0.56
CA ILE A 219 7.55 8.26 -0.93
C ILE A 219 8.99 8.40 -1.42
N ILE A 220 9.95 7.79 -0.72
CA ILE A 220 11.38 7.89 -1.06
C ILE A 220 11.67 7.23 -2.40
N ASN A 221 10.90 6.20 -2.78
CA ASN A 221 11.12 5.49 -4.04
C ASN A 221 10.36 6.11 -5.22
N ASP A 222 9.38 6.97 -4.96
CA ASP A 222 8.64 7.67 -6.01
C ASP A 222 9.45 8.86 -6.59
N THR A 223 9.72 8.79 -7.90
CA THR A 223 10.48 9.83 -8.64
C THR A 223 9.66 11.06 -9.02
N SER A 224 8.35 11.01 -8.83
CA SER A 224 7.44 12.16 -8.92
C SER A 224 7.41 12.97 -7.62
N LEU A 225 7.66 12.32 -6.47
CA LEU A 225 7.64 12.91 -5.11
C LEU A 225 9.01 13.30 -4.57
N THR A 226 10.06 12.59 -4.98
CA THR A 226 11.44 12.93 -4.61
C THR A 226 12.38 12.87 -5.82
N SER A 227 13.47 13.64 -5.79
CA SER A 227 14.59 13.48 -6.73
C SER A 227 15.71 12.68 -6.08
N GLU A 228 16.41 11.82 -6.81
CA GLU A 228 17.64 11.19 -6.34
C GLU A 228 18.83 12.16 -6.44
N PRO A 229 19.37 12.69 -5.33
CA PRO A 229 20.52 13.59 -5.38
C PRO A 229 21.77 12.85 -5.86
N ALA A 230 22.66 13.53 -6.59
CA ALA A 230 23.86 12.90 -7.16
C ALA A 230 24.80 12.25 -6.11
N ILE A 231 24.72 12.68 -4.85
CA ILE A 231 25.48 12.12 -3.71
C ILE A 231 24.99 10.74 -3.28
N VAL A 232 23.72 10.41 -3.55
CA VAL A 232 23.17 9.09 -3.25
C VAL A 232 23.95 8.01 -3.97
N GLY A 233 24.27 6.95 -3.24
CA GLY A 233 25.09 5.83 -3.67
C GLY A 233 26.21 5.50 -2.71
N THR A 234 26.94 4.42 -3.05
CA THR A 234 28.10 3.95 -2.28
C THR A 234 29.40 4.39 -2.93
N TRP A 235 30.28 4.98 -2.13
CA TRP A 235 31.54 5.57 -2.53
C TRP A 235 32.69 4.92 -1.77
N GLU A 236 33.72 4.50 -2.49
CA GLU A 236 34.98 4.03 -1.93
C GLU A 236 35.94 5.22 -1.72
N ILE A 237 36.42 5.38 -0.50
CA ILE A 237 37.41 6.38 -0.10
C ILE A 237 38.53 5.70 0.69
N GLY A 238 39.68 5.50 0.04
CA GLY A 238 40.79 4.77 0.67
C GLY A 238 40.40 3.32 0.99
N SER A 239 40.40 2.96 2.27
CA SER A 239 39.98 1.64 2.78
C SER A 239 38.51 1.58 3.19
N ASP A 240 37.78 2.66 3.01
CA ASP A 240 36.43 2.83 3.55
C ASP A 240 35.39 2.86 2.45
N ALA A 241 34.17 2.48 2.80
CA ALA A 241 33.00 2.62 1.95
C ALA A 241 31.96 3.46 2.70
N ILE A 242 31.51 4.55 2.08
CA ILE A 242 30.41 5.38 2.58
C ILE A 242 29.22 5.30 1.65
N THR A 243 28.05 5.04 2.18
CA THR A 243 26.80 4.99 1.43
C THR A 243 25.88 6.09 1.88
N PHE A 244 25.50 6.96 0.95
CA PHE A 244 24.44 7.95 1.14
C PHE A 244 23.15 7.42 0.53
N MET A 245 22.07 7.40 1.29
CA MET A 245 20.77 6.87 0.86
C MET A 245 19.78 7.99 0.61
N ARG A 246 18.82 7.75 -0.29
CA ARG A 246 17.77 8.71 -0.65
C ARG A 246 16.88 9.11 0.54
N SER A 247 16.84 8.28 1.58
CA SER A 247 16.20 8.59 2.87
C SER A 247 16.85 9.74 3.64
N GLY A 248 18.03 10.23 3.22
CA GLY A 248 18.80 11.21 3.98
C GLY A 248 19.63 10.58 5.08
N HIS A 249 19.90 9.28 5.01
CA HIS A 249 20.78 8.57 5.93
C HIS A 249 22.09 8.16 5.28
N TYR A 250 23.13 8.02 6.10
CA TYR A 250 24.41 7.50 5.65
C TYR A 250 24.88 6.34 6.52
N VAL A 251 25.63 5.43 5.88
CA VAL A 251 26.39 4.38 6.56
C VAL A 251 27.82 4.45 6.06
N HIS A 252 28.75 4.70 6.96
CA HIS A 252 30.19 4.58 6.69
C HIS A 252 30.70 3.28 7.30
N ILE A 253 31.61 2.61 6.59
CA ILE A 253 32.24 1.36 7.01
C ILE A 253 33.73 1.39 6.68
N THR A 254 34.56 1.16 7.69
CA THR A 254 35.99 0.86 7.50
C THR A 254 36.16 -0.58 7.08
N THR A 255 36.64 -0.81 5.85
CA THR A 255 36.69 -2.18 5.30
C THR A 255 38.03 -2.88 5.52
N GLU A 256 39.08 -2.13 5.85
CA GLU A 256 40.46 -2.59 6.08
C GLU A 256 41.20 -1.65 7.04
N ILE A 257 42.13 -2.19 7.83
CA ILE A 257 43.01 -1.41 8.70
C ILE A 257 44.41 -1.39 8.07
N ALA A 258 45.07 -0.23 8.07
CA ALA A 258 46.45 -0.12 7.61
C ALA A 258 47.40 -0.95 8.48
N GLU A 259 48.35 -1.66 7.87
CA GLU A 259 49.33 -2.44 8.65
C GLU A 259 50.11 -1.56 9.64
N GLY A 260 49.84 -1.75 10.93
CA GLY A 260 50.52 -1.06 12.03
C GLY A 260 49.85 0.22 12.53
N SER A 261 48.62 0.55 12.09
CA SER A 261 47.80 1.58 12.75
C SER A 261 47.09 1.04 14.00
N ASP A 262 46.62 1.95 14.85
CA ASP A 262 45.76 1.70 15.99
C ASP A 262 44.26 1.77 15.66
N ASP A 263 43.92 2.08 14.41
CA ASP A 263 42.55 2.09 13.90
C ASP A 263 41.88 0.72 14.08
N LYS A 264 40.56 0.76 14.20
CA LYS A 264 39.72 -0.45 14.27
C LYS A 264 38.73 -0.45 13.13
N ILE A 265 38.43 -1.64 12.62
CA ILE A 265 37.29 -1.83 11.72
C ILE A 265 36.03 -1.46 12.50
N GLY A 266 35.14 -0.70 11.86
CA GLY A 266 33.90 -0.27 12.44
C GLY A 266 33.00 0.35 11.38
N TYR A 267 31.92 0.93 11.87
CA TYR A 267 30.90 1.64 11.12
C TYR A 267 30.48 2.91 11.87
N GLU A 268 30.01 3.88 11.09
CA GLU A 268 29.21 5.01 11.56
C GLU A 268 27.85 5.02 10.86
N ILE A 269 26.81 5.41 11.59
CA ILE A 269 25.46 5.58 11.05
C ILE A 269 24.95 6.96 11.47
N GLY A 270 24.24 7.61 10.57
CA GLY A 270 23.59 8.87 10.88
C GLY A 270 22.71 9.38 9.76
N SER A 271 22.22 10.60 9.95
CA SER A 271 21.51 11.37 8.93
C SER A 271 22.46 12.36 8.25
N TYR A 272 22.14 12.75 7.02
CA TYR A 272 22.84 13.76 6.25
C TYR A 272 21.89 14.67 5.47
N SER A 273 22.39 15.85 5.13
CA SER A 273 21.80 16.75 4.15
C SER A 273 22.91 17.32 3.27
N TRP A 274 22.70 17.30 1.95
CA TRP A 274 23.68 17.79 0.98
C TRP A 274 23.05 18.84 0.07
N ASN A 275 23.69 20.00 0.00
CA ASN A 275 23.26 21.11 -0.82
C ASN A 275 24.07 21.16 -2.11
N LYS A 276 23.51 20.67 -3.21
CA LYS A 276 24.17 20.66 -4.54
C LYS A 276 24.64 22.03 -5.00
N ALA A 277 23.93 23.11 -4.65
CA ALA A 277 24.24 24.45 -5.13
C ALA A 277 25.48 25.03 -4.44
N THR A 278 25.67 24.72 -3.16
CA THR A 278 26.79 25.21 -2.34
C THR A 278 27.90 24.18 -2.17
N GLY A 279 27.60 22.90 -2.43
CA GLY A 279 28.43 21.73 -2.12
C GLY A 279 28.56 21.44 -0.62
N SER A 280 27.78 22.11 0.23
CA SER A 280 27.83 21.89 1.68
C SER A 280 27.20 20.54 2.06
N LEU A 281 27.91 19.77 2.88
CA LEU A 281 27.41 18.56 3.52
C LEU A 281 27.20 18.86 5.01
N SER A 282 26.07 18.45 5.56
CA SER A 282 25.86 18.37 7.00
C SER A 282 25.43 16.97 7.38
N PHE A 283 25.80 16.53 8.57
CA PHE A 283 25.46 15.20 9.06
C PHE A 283 25.25 15.19 10.57
N THR A 284 24.52 14.19 11.05
CA THR A 284 24.33 13.91 12.48
C THR A 284 24.58 12.44 12.70
N THR A 285 25.73 12.11 13.26
CA THR A 285 26.12 10.74 13.58
C THR A 285 25.39 10.30 14.84
N THR A 286 24.57 9.27 14.72
CA THR A 286 23.82 8.69 15.85
C THR A 286 24.63 7.59 16.52
N GLU A 287 25.47 6.90 15.74
CA GLU A 287 26.28 5.77 16.18
C GLU A 287 27.66 5.76 15.54
N ASP A 288 28.65 5.46 16.37
CA ASP A 288 30.02 5.19 15.97
C ASP A 288 30.55 4.01 16.81
N SER A 289 30.88 2.92 16.12
CA SER A 289 31.26 1.66 16.76
C SER A 289 32.75 1.51 17.03
N ASN A 290 33.60 2.29 16.37
CA ASN A 290 35.05 2.20 16.57
C ASN A 290 35.63 3.46 17.23
N GLY A 291 35.00 4.63 17.06
CA GLY A 291 35.46 5.91 17.58
C GLY A 291 36.73 6.43 16.92
N GLU A 292 37.05 5.97 15.71
CA GLU A 292 38.33 6.27 15.04
C GLU A 292 38.21 6.64 13.55
N SER A 293 37.19 6.19 12.82
CA SER A 293 37.09 6.43 11.36
C SER A 293 35.66 6.70 10.89
N GLY A 294 35.51 7.72 10.04
CA GLY A 294 34.25 8.12 9.40
C GLY A 294 34.05 9.63 9.43
N LEU A 295 32.82 10.09 9.19
CA LEU A 295 32.52 11.53 9.12
C LEU A 295 32.62 12.20 10.49
N HIS A 296 32.24 11.51 11.57
CA HIS A 296 32.20 12.11 12.91
C HIS A 296 33.58 12.32 13.52
N ASN A 297 34.53 11.43 13.21
CA ASN A 297 35.82 11.36 13.87
C ASN A 297 36.75 12.56 13.58
N GLU A 298 36.42 13.41 12.61
CA GLU A 298 37.10 14.69 12.40
C GLU A 298 36.73 15.76 13.44
N PHE A 299 35.70 15.49 14.26
CA PHE A 299 35.10 16.44 15.19
C PHE A 299 35.13 15.90 16.64
N ASP A 300 35.60 16.72 17.59
CA ASP A 300 35.57 16.41 19.05
C ASP A 300 34.15 16.57 19.67
N ASP A 301 33.12 16.65 18.84
CA ASP A 301 31.73 16.88 19.25
C ASP A 301 31.05 15.57 19.69
N PRO A 302 30.02 15.62 20.56
CA PRO A 302 29.30 14.42 20.95
C PRO A 302 28.39 13.91 19.82
N LEU A 303 28.16 12.58 19.78
CA LEU A 303 27.12 11.96 18.94
C LEU A 303 25.77 12.66 19.09
N ASN A 304 24.94 12.60 18.04
CA ASN A 304 23.67 13.31 17.89
C ASN A 304 23.82 14.83 17.85
N THR A 305 25.00 15.33 17.51
CA THR A 305 25.25 16.74 17.19
C THR A 305 25.27 16.91 15.68
N LYS A 306 24.51 17.88 15.18
CA LYS A 306 24.56 18.27 13.77
C LYS A 306 25.87 19.00 13.48
N ILE A 307 26.64 18.46 12.56
CA ILE A 307 27.91 19.01 12.09
C ILE A 307 27.72 19.46 10.65
N VAL A 308 28.28 20.62 10.31
CA VAL A 308 28.41 21.10 8.93
C VAL A 308 29.86 20.96 8.55
N ASP A 309 30.12 20.15 7.54
CA ASP A 309 31.48 19.88 7.06
C ASP A 309 32.09 21.15 6.46
N GLU A 310 33.38 21.39 6.74
CA GLU A 310 34.09 22.57 6.21
C GLU A 310 34.49 22.40 4.73
N GLY A 311 34.50 21.16 4.24
CA GLY A 311 34.78 20.78 2.87
C GLY A 311 33.65 21.07 1.89
N ASN A 312 34.02 21.24 0.63
CA ASN A 312 33.10 21.44 -0.48
C ASN A 312 32.95 20.15 -1.30
N PHE A 313 31.77 19.52 -1.21
CA PHE A 313 31.45 18.23 -1.83
C PHE A 313 30.84 18.45 -3.22
N THR A 314 31.57 18.04 -4.25
CA THR A 314 31.15 18.16 -5.65
C THR A 314 31.16 16.80 -6.35
N ILE A 315 30.19 16.58 -7.23
CA ILE A 315 30.02 15.29 -7.90
C ILE A 315 30.01 15.47 -9.41
N SER A 316 30.84 14.69 -10.09
CA SER A 316 30.92 14.64 -11.54
C SER A 316 30.98 13.18 -12.00
N GLY A 317 29.84 12.62 -12.40
CA GLY A 317 29.71 11.20 -12.74
C GLY A 317 29.95 10.33 -11.50
N ASP A 318 30.89 9.39 -11.61
CA ASP A 318 31.25 8.45 -10.53
C ASP A 318 32.42 8.92 -9.68
N THR A 319 32.66 10.24 -9.61
CA THR A 319 33.66 10.85 -8.73
C THR A 319 33.01 11.86 -7.82
N LEU A 320 33.14 11.62 -6.51
CA LEU A 320 32.85 12.55 -5.44
C LEU A 320 34.17 13.22 -5.04
N THR A 321 34.26 14.52 -5.22
CA THR A 321 35.43 15.33 -4.85
C THR A 321 35.10 16.15 -3.62
N VAL A 322 35.94 16.02 -2.59
CA VAL A 322 35.89 16.81 -1.35
C VAL A 322 37.06 17.80 -1.38
N ASP A 323 36.77 19.09 -1.43
CA ASP A 323 37.76 20.18 -1.40
C ASP A 323 37.75 20.88 -0.04
N GLU A 324 38.78 20.65 0.75
CA GLU A 324 38.99 21.23 2.08
C GLU A 324 39.98 22.41 2.04
N GLY A 325 40.09 23.08 0.88
CA GLY A 325 40.87 24.28 0.68
C GLY A 325 42.33 24.02 0.32
N ASP A 326 43.12 23.43 1.22
CA ASP A 326 44.54 23.10 0.96
C ASP A 326 44.72 21.66 0.43
N GLU A 327 43.73 20.80 0.62
CA GLU A 327 43.73 19.39 0.21
C GLU A 327 42.46 19.04 -0.58
N THR A 328 42.57 18.06 -1.46
CA THR A 328 41.45 17.59 -2.27
C THR A 328 41.47 16.06 -2.30
N PHE A 329 40.37 15.46 -1.89
CA PHE A 329 40.17 14.02 -1.87
C PHE A 329 39.15 13.62 -2.92
N ASN A 330 39.31 12.41 -3.46
CA ASN A 330 38.34 11.83 -4.39
C ASN A 330 37.90 10.48 -3.84
N ALA A 331 36.58 10.30 -3.75
CA ALA A 331 35.93 9.02 -3.58
C ALA A 331 35.33 8.58 -4.92
N TYR A 332 35.34 7.27 -5.19
CA TYR A 332 34.82 6.72 -6.43
C TYR A 332 33.59 5.88 -6.16
N ARG A 333 32.55 6.05 -6.97
CA ARG A 333 31.33 5.25 -6.81
C ARG A 333 31.64 3.77 -7.02
N LEU A 334 31.18 2.92 -6.13
CA LEU A 334 31.27 1.48 -6.27
C LEU A 334 30.30 1.01 -7.37
N ALA A 335 30.85 0.65 -8.53
CA ALA A 335 30.13 0.07 -9.65
C ALA A 335 31.06 -0.87 -10.44
N SER A 336 30.48 -1.85 -11.13
CA SER A 336 31.21 -2.76 -12.01
C SER A 336 30.37 -3.17 -13.21
N ASP A 337 30.93 -3.03 -14.41
CA ASP A 337 30.31 -3.48 -15.67
C ASP A 337 30.28 -5.01 -15.78
N SER A 338 31.16 -5.71 -15.05
CA SER A 338 31.29 -7.18 -15.11
C SER A 338 30.64 -7.91 -13.95
N ASN A 339 30.31 -7.19 -12.87
CA ASN A 339 29.72 -7.76 -11.68
C ASN A 339 28.62 -6.85 -11.14
N PRO A 340 27.35 -7.19 -11.37
CA PRO A 340 26.22 -6.34 -10.97
C PRO A 340 26.07 -6.23 -9.45
N PHE A 341 26.77 -7.07 -8.68
CA PHE A 341 26.79 -7.00 -7.23
C PHE A 341 27.71 -5.93 -6.66
N VAL A 342 28.61 -5.29 -7.42
CA VAL A 342 29.45 -4.23 -6.85
C VAL A 342 28.62 -2.97 -6.59
N GLY A 343 28.61 -2.52 -5.33
CA GLY A 343 27.76 -1.44 -4.83
C GLY A 343 27.32 -1.68 -3.39
N GLY A 344 26.62 -0.71 -2.80
CA GLY A 344 25.91 -0.90 -1.53
C GLY A 344 24.45 -1.22 -1.77
N PHE A 345 23.90 -2.08 -0.93
CA PHE A 345 22.52 -2.55 -0.98
C PHE A 345 21.95 -2.54 0.43
N TYR A 346 20.69 -2.12 0.57
CA TYR A 346 19.99 -2.08 1.86
C TYR A 346 18.66 -2.85 1.78
N LEU A 347 18.31 -3.52 2.86
CA LEU A 347 17.07 -4.29 2.97
C LEU A 347 15.83 -3.38 3.09
N GLN A 348 14.67 -3.88 2.67
CA GLN A 348 13.39 -3.24 2.99
C GLN A 348 13.19 -3.20 4.52
N GLN A 349 12.55 -2.15 5.03
CA GLN A 349 12.29 -1.89 6.46
C GLN A 349 13.45 -1.34 7.29
N THR A 350 14.47 -0.71 6.70
CA THR A 350 15.48 -0.06 7.54
C THR A 350 14.94 1.22 8.16
N ASN A 351 14.21 1.10 9.26
CA ASN A 351 14.13 2.18 10.22
C ASN A 351 15.47 2.21 10.92
N PHE A 352 16.31 3.19 10.57
CA PHE A 352 17.69 3.33 11.05
C PHE A 352 17.82 3.33 12.59
N SER A 353 16.70 3.46 13.31
CA SER A 353 16.62 3.23 14.76
C SER A 353 16.79 1.76 15.16
N ASP A 354 16.07 0.81 14.55
CA ASP A 354 15.85 -0.52 15.12
C ASP A 354 16.25 -1.69 14.19
N ASP A 355 16.13 -1.52 12.87
CA ASP A 355 16.48 -2.54 11.88
C ASP A 355 17.40 -1.94 10.81
N LEU A 356 18.65 -2.41 10.73
CA LEU A 356 19.57 -2.06 9.65
C LEU A 356 20.28 -3.31 9.19
N SER A 357 20.00 -3.71 7.95
CA SER A 357 20.76 -4.77 7.29
C SER A 357 21.22 -4.28 5.92
N MET A 358 22.54 -4.25 5.74
CA MET A 358 23.17 -3.62 4.59
C MET A 358 24.31 -4.49 4.06
N LEU A 359 24.30 -4.73 2.75
CA LEU A 359 25.34 -5.45 2.03
C LEU A 359 26.14 -4.44 1.19
N ILE A 360 27.42 -4.25 1.49
CA ILE A 360 28.36 -3.49 0.66
C ILE A 360 29.31 -4.44 -0.04
N THR A 361 29.20 -4.52 -1.34
CA THR A 361 30.14 -5.26 -2.17
C THR A 361 31.18 -4.32 -2.72
N VAL A 362 32.39 -4.39 -2.18
CA VAL A 362 33.50 -3.47 -2.50
C VAL A 362 34.08 -3.78 -3.88
N ASN A 363 34.27 -5.05 -4.20
CA ASN A 363 34.79 -5.51 -5.49
C ASN A 363 34.43 -6.98 -5.71
N ASP A 364 34.92 -7.60 -6.79
CA ASP A 364 34.65 -9.01 -7.15
C ASP A 364 35.09 -10.07 -6.12
N SER A 365 35.85 -9.67 -5.10
CA SER A 365 36.43 -10.57 -4.10
C SER A 365 36.16 -10.17 -2.66
N LYS A 366 35.46 -9.05 -2.42
CA LYS A 366 35.22 -8.53 -1.08
C LYS A 366 33.82 -7.94 -0.96
N ALA A 367 33.07 -8.42 0.03
CA ALA A 367 31.78 -7.88 0.44
C ALA A 367 31.71 -7.77 1.96
N VAL A 368 30.88 -6.86 2.44
CA VAL A 368 30.67 -6.55 3.84
C VAL A 368 29.17 -6.62 4.11
N LEU A 369 28.75 -7.39 5.10
CA LEU A 369 27.37 -7.46 5.54
C LEU A 369 27.27 -6.92 6.95
N LEU A 370 26.51 -5.83 7.10
CA LEU A 370 26.14 -5.21 8.35
C LEU A 370 24.75 -5.72 8.74
N VAL A 371 24.59 -6.29 9.94
CA VAL A 371 23.29 -6.78 10.44
C VAL A 371 23.03 -6.29 11.85
N ARG A 372 21.98 -5.50 12.00
CA ARG A 372 21.30 -5.21 13.27
C ARG A 372 20.16 -6.20 13.45
N SER A 373 20.03 -6.77 14.64
CA SER A 373 18.96 -7.72 14.97
C SER A 373 18.37 -7.39 16.33
N ASP A 374 17.07 -7.11 16.40
CA ASP A 374 16.37 -7.04 17.69
C ASP A 374 16.19 -8.46 18.24
N SER A 375 17.07 -8.87 19.15
CA SER A 375 16.82 -10.05 19.97
C SER A 375 16.73 -9.60 21.42
N SER A 376 15.65 -9.97 22.10
CA SER A 376 15.44 -9.72 23.54
C SER A 376 16.52 -10.30 24.46
N VAL A 377 17.49 -11.03 23.90
CA VAL A 377 18.62 -11.68 24.57
C VAL A 377 19.92 -10.87 24.46
N LEU A 378 20.01 -9.92 23.51
CA LEU A 378 21.19 -9.10 23.26
C LEU A 378 20.88 -7.61 23.54
N PRO A 379 21.86 -6.81 23.99
CA PRO A 379 21.69 -5.36 24.11
C PRO A 379 21.34 -4.71 22.76
N SER A 380 20.63 -3.59 22.76
CA SER A 380 20.37 -2.77 21.58
C SER A 380 21.68 -2.31 20.90
N GLY A 381 21.83 -2.56 19.59
CA GLY A 381 22.99 -2.18 18.76
C GLY A 381 23.24 -3.15 17.60
N ILE A 382 24.26 -2.88 16.76
CA ILE A 382 24.67 -3.83 15.71
C ILE A 382 25.38 -5.01 16.35
N ASN A 383 24.75 -6.17 16.29
CA ASN A 383 25.22 -7.39 16.93
C ASN A 383 26.30 -8.11 16.11
N TYR A 384 26.33 -7.92 14.78
CA TYR A 384 27.27 -8.61 13.91
C TYR A 384 27.69 -7.77 12.70
N PHE A 385 29.01 -7.62 12.54
CA PHE A 385 29.65 -7.07 11.34
C PHE A 385 30.47 -8.17 10.65
N TYR A 386 30.08 -8.52 9.41
CA TYR A 386 30.69 -9.61 8.64
C TYR A 386 31.52 -9.07 7.48
N ILE A 387 32.80 -9.44 7.41
CA ILE A 387 33.61 -9.25 6.21
C ILE A 387 33.74 -10.59 5.50
N MET A 388 33.33 -10.62 4.24
CA MET A 388 33.32 -11.80 3.38
C MET A 388 34.36 -11.61 2.28
N ARG A 389 35.32 -12.54 2.20
CA ARG A 389 36.37 -12.52 1.18
C ARG A 389 36.21 -13.70 0.22
N ASP A 390 36.74 -13.52 -0.99
CA ASP A 390 36.80 -14.52 -2.04
C ASP A 390 35.40 -15.10 -2.38
N TYR A 391 34.39 -14.21 -2.45
CA TYR A 391 33.06 -14.57 -2.97
C TYR A 391 33.09 -14.63 -4.50
N SER A 392 32.11 -15.33 -5.11
CA SER A 392 31.96 -15.39 -6.56
C SER A 392 30.50 -15.25 -6.96
N TYR A 393 30.27 -14.52 -8.05
CA TYR A 393 29.00 -14.50 -8.77
C TYR A 393 29.13 -15.35 -10.03
N ASP A 394 28.24 -16.34 -10.20
CA ASP A 394 28.10 -17.05 -11.47
C ASP A 394 26.93 -16.48 -12.28
N THR A 395 27.03 -16.54 -13.60
CA THR A 395 26.01 -16.03 -14.53
C THR A 395 24.69 -16.82 -14.50
N GLU A 396 24.55 -17.78 -13.58
CA GLU A 396 23.40 -18.66 -13.37
C GLU A 396 22.63 -18.32 -12.08
N SER A 397 22.74 -17.07 -11.58
CA SER A 397 21.91 -16.52 -10.48
C SER A 397 22.24 -16.99 -9.06
N SER A 398 23.49 -17.36 -8.76
CA SER A 398 23.89 -17.70 -7.38
C SER A 398 25.04 -16.84 -6.84
N LEU A 399 24.80 -16.18 -5.70
CA LEU A 399 25.86 -15.56 -4.90
C LEU A 399 26.47 -16.63 -3.99
N ARG A 400 27.72 -17.02 -4.27
CA ARG A 400 28.44 -18.02 -3.46
C ARG A 400 29.51 -17.33 -2.61
N ILE A 401 29.45 -17.51 -1.28
CA ILE A 401 30.52 -17.08 -0.36
C ILE A 401 31.40 -18.27 -0.04
N VAL A 402 32.60 -18.31 -0.62
CA VAL A 402 33.38 -19.55 -0.66
C VAL A 402 34.50 -19.60 0.39
N HIS A 403 35.05 -18.49 0.90
CA HIS A 403 36.43 -18.60 1.42
C HIS A 403 36.90 -17.80 2.64
N SER A 404 36.14 -16.93 3.30
CA SER A 404 36.31 -16.65 4.75
C SER A 404 35.29 -15.66 5.27
N GLN A 405 34.91 -15.82 6.54
CA GLN A 405 34.05 -14.91 7.30
C GLN A 405 34.79 -14.46 8.56
N GLN A 406 34.95 -13.15 8.74
CA GLN A 406 35.40 -12.56 10.00
C GLN A 406 34.22 -11.81 10.64
N VAL A 407 33.99 -12.07 11.92
CA VAL A 407 32.91 -11.45 12.71
C VAL A 407 33.53 -10.46 13.69
N TYR A 408 33.11 -9.20 13.60
CA TYR A 408 33.55 -8.14 14.49
C TYR A 408 32.44 -7.71 15.45
N VAL A 409 32.82 -7.46 16.71
CA VAL A 409 31.99 -6.81 17.73
C VAL A 409 32.86 -5.74 18.40
N ASP A 410 32.39 -4.50 18.43
CA ASP A 410 33.11 -3.32 18.93
C ASP A 410 34.54 -3.20 18.36
N GLY A 411 34.65 -3.44 17.05
CA GLY A 411 35.91 -3.42 16.29
C GLY A 411 36.90 -4.54 16.59
N ASN A 412 36.52 -5.55 17.38
CA ASN A 412 37.35 -6.72 17.67
C ASN A 412 36.85 -7.96 16.93
N ILE A 413 37.76 -8.75 16.35
CA ILE A 413 37.42 -10.06 15.77
C ILE A 413 37.05 -11.02 16.90
N ILE A 414 35.80 -11.49 16.91
CA ILE A 414 35.31 -12.49 17.86
C ILE A 414 35.21 -13.90 17.24
N SER A 415 35.18 -14.00 15.91
CA SER A 415 35.16 -15.27 15.18
C SER A 415 35.80 -15.13 13.80
N GLU A 416 36.47 -16.19 13.36
CA GLU A 416 37.03 -16.31 12.01
C GLU A 416 36.80 -17.75 11.51
N ASN A 417 36.11 -17.89 10.37
CA ASN A 417 35.90 -19.16 9.67
C ASN A 417 36.53 -19.10 8.28
N THR A 418 37.16 -20.21 7.85
CA THR A 418 37.89 -20.32 6.56
C THR A 418 37.37 -21.44 5.65
N GLU A 419 36.13 -21.91 5.88
CA GLU A 419 35.41 -22.86 5.02
C GLU A 419 34.17 -22.19 4.39
N GLU A 420 33.47 -22.82 3.43
CA GLU A 420 32.21 -22.30 2.84
C GLU A 420 31.16 -22.11 3.95
N VAL A 421 30.79 -20.87 4.26
CA VAL A 421 29.92 -20.54 5.42
C VAL A 421 28.47 -20.26 5.01
N TRP A 422 28.23 -19.79 3.78
CA TRP A 422 26.90 -19.34 3.37
C TRP A 422 26.70 -19.37 1.84
N ARG A 423 25.48 -19.75 1.43
CA ARG A 423 25.04 -19.75 0.04
C ARG A 423 23.66 -19.08 -0.03
N ALA A 424 23.51 -18.12 -0.92
CA ALA A 424 22.21 -17.54 -1.25
C ALA A 424 22.01 -17.57 -2.76
N LEU A 425 20.81 -17.99 -3.18
CA LEU A 425 20.35 -17.77 -4.54
C LEU A 425 19.96 -16.30 -4.62
N VAL A 426 20.58 -15.58 -5.54
CA VAL A 426 20.37 -14.14 -5.67
C VAL A 426 20.24 -13.79 -7.14
N THR A 427 19.09 -13.25 -7.50
CA THR A 427 18.84 -12.72 -8.83
C THR A 427 18.95 -11.20 -8.76
N VAL A 428 19.77 -10.61 -9.64
CA VAL A 428 19.81 -9.16 -9.84
C VAL A 428 18.97 -8.82 -11.03
N GLN A 429 17.92 -8.02 -10.83
CA GLN A 429 17.12 -7.44 -11.90
C GLN A 429 17.12 -5.92 -11.73
N GLY A 430 17.75 -5.24 -12.69
CA GLY A 430 18.05 -3.82 -12.57
C GLY A 430 18.84 -3.49 -11.31
N ASP A 431 18.24 -2.69 -10.43
CA ASP A 431 18.83 -2.25 -9.16
C ASP A 431 18.32 -3.02 -7.94
N VAL A 432 17.56 -4.11 -8.12
CA VAL A 432 16.98 -4.90 -7.03
C VAL A 432 17.55 -6.32 -7.00
N ILE A 433 17.88 -6.76 -5.79
CA ILE A 433 18.22 -8.13 -5.43
C ILE A 433 17.02 -8.74 -4.73
N SER A 434 16.55 -9.89 -5.20
CA SER A 434 15.55 -10.70 -4.49
C SER A 434 16.18 -11.91 -3.83
N MET A 435 15.68 -12.25 -2.64
CA MET A 435 16.09 -13.42 -1.87
C MET A 435 14.85 -14.06 -1.24
N THR A 436 14.57 -15.32 -1.53
CA THR A 436 13.49 -16.08 -0.87
C THR A 436 14.10 -17.01 0.18
N LYS A 437 13.51 -17.04 1.38
CA LYS A 437 13.88 -18.00 2.44
C LYS A 437 12.99 -19.24 2.36
N SER A 438 13.40 -20.32 3.02
CA SER A 438 12.68 -21.61 3.07
C SER A 438 11.31 -21.58 3.78
N ASN A 439 10.81 -20.39 4.14
CA ASN A 439 9.49 -20.15 4.71
C ASN A 439 8.66 -19.20 3.81
N ASN A 440 9.01 -19.09 2.53
CA ASN A 440 8.44 -18.17 1.55
C ASN A 440 8.54 -16.68 1.88
N SER A 441 9.29 -16.28 2.91
CA SER A 441 9.58 -14.86 3.08
C SER A 441 10.56 -14.38 2.01
N THR A 442 10.07 -13.55 1.08
CA THR A 442 10.90 -12.84 0.11
C THR A 442 11.41 -11.55 0.73
N SER A 443 12.73 -11.39 0.76
CA SER A 443 13.40 -10.15 1.12
C SER A 443 13.96 -9.51 -0.13
N PHE A 444 13.78 -8.20 -0.26
CA PHE A 444 14.35 -7.41 -1.34
C PHE A 444 15.46 -6.52 -0.80
N ILE A 445 16.52 -6.39 -1.57
CA ILE A 445 17.63 -5.50 -1.27
C ILE A 445 17.79 -4.56 -2.47
N LYS A 446 17.63 -3.26 -2.27
CA LYS A 446 17.77 -2.26 -3.32
C LYS A 446 19.19 -1.70 -3.33
N LYS A 447 19.74 -1.49 -4.52
CA LYS A 447 21.03 -0.80 -4.71
C LYS A 447 20.90 0.64 -4.25
N SER A 448 21.91 1.12 -3.54
CA SER A 448 21.94 2.47 -2.97
C SER A 448 21.93 3.59 -4.01
N HIS A 449 22.28 3.28 -5.26
CA HIS A 449 22.24 4.18 -6.40
C HIS A 449 21.53 3.51 -7.56
N THR A 450 20.57 4.21 -8.17
CA THR A 450 19.88 3.72 -9.35
C THR A 450 20.83 3.79 -10.54
N THR A 451 21.23 2.64 -11.07
CA THR A 451 22.14 2.55 -12.24
C THR A 451 21.39 2.30 -13.55
N THR A 452 20.08 2.10 -13.47
CA THR A 452 19.22 1.80 -14.61
C THR A 452 18.21 2.92 -14.88
N THR A 453 17.67 2.94 -16.10
CA THR A 453 16.53 3.82 -16.46
C THR A 453 15.20 3.08 -16.28
N GLN A 454 15.18 2.13 -15.35
CA GLN A 454 14.05 1.25 -15.13
C GLN A 454 12.87 2.06 -14.57
N ASP A 455 11.73 2.01 -15.26
CA ASP A 455 10.48 2.52 -14.72
C ASP A 455 10.02 1.61 -13.58
N TYR A 456 9.57 2.20 -12.48
CA TYR A 456 9.15 1.49 -11.27
C TYR A 456 7.63 1.52 -11.16
N LEU A 457 7.03 0.38 -10.79
CA LEU A 457 5.61 0.32 -10.45
C LEU A 457 5.33 1.01 -9.11
N THR A 458 4.12 1.53 -8.98
CA THR A 458 3.44 1.89 -7.73
C THR A 458 2.29 0.92 -7.46
N ASP A 459 1.74 0.91 -6.24
CA ASP A 459 0.58 0.07 -5.93
C ASP A 459 -0.65 0.49 -6.76
N ASP A 460 -0.83 1.79 -7.00
CA ASP A 460 -1.93 2.32 -7.82
C ASP A 460 -1.86 1.88 -9.28
N ASP A 461 -0.65 1.68 -9.81
CA ASP A 461 -0.46 1.25 -11.19
C ASP A 461 -1.10 -0.12 -11.42
N ILE A 462 -0.97 -1.06 -10.47
CA ILE A 462 -1.29 -2.47 -10.70
C ILE A 462 -2.75 -2.83 -10.39
N ILE A 463 -3.54 -1.96 -9.76
CA ILE A 463 -4.94 -2.26 -9.41
C ILE A 463 -5.81 -2.29 -10.68
N GLY A 464 -6.55 -3.38 -10.88
CA GLY A 464 -7.45 -3.54 -12.03
C GLY A 464 -7.38 -4.91 -12.70
N ASN A 465 -7.92 -5.01 -13.92
CA ASN A 465 -7.93 -6.22 -14.73
C ASN A 465 -6.89 -6.14 -15.84
N PHE A 466 -6.14 -7.23 -16.03
CA PHE A 466 -5.07 -7.33 -17.01
C PHE A 466 -5.16 -8.65 -17.78
N SER A 467 -4.67 -8.63 -19.01
CA SER A 467 -4.36 -9.82 -19.79
C SER A 467 -2.86 -9.82 -20.08
N GLY A 468 -2.26 -11.01 -20.16
CA GLY A 468 -0.81 -11.09 -20.21
C GLY A 468 -0.29 -12.43 -20.65
N THR A 469 1.03 -12.49 -20.71
CA THR A 469 1.78 -13.72 -21.00
C THR A 469 2.86 -13.90 -19.96
N ASN A 470 3.12 -15.12 -19.51
CA ASN A 470 4.33 -15.49 -18.78
C ASN A 470 5.00 -16.65 -19.53
N GLY A 471 6.10 -16.37 -20.24
CA GLY A 471 6.72 -17.35 -21.12
C GLY A 471 5.80 -17.75 -22.28
N GLU A 472 5.36 -19.02 -22.31
CA GLU A 472 4.40 -19.53 -23.30
C GLU A 472 2.95 -19.57 -22.78
N ILE A 473 2.71 -19.16 -21.53
CA ILE A 473 1.39 -19.21 -20.88
C ILE A 473 0.68 -17.87 -21.09
N ASP A 474 -0.50 -17.91 -21.70
CA ASP A 474 -1.43 -16.77 -21.76
C ASP A 474 -2.34 -16.80 -20.52
N PHE A 475 -2.58 -15.63 -19.90
CA PHE A 475 -3.44 -15.52 -18.72
C PHE A 475 -4.22 -14.21 -18.68
N ASN A 476 -5.25 -14.18 -17.84
CA ASN A 476 -5.91 -12.97 -17.37
C ASN A 476 -5.77 -12.89 -15.86
N ILE A 477 -5.46 -11.71 -15.32
CA ILE A 477 -5.29 -11.48 -13.89
C ILE A 477 -6.06 -10.24 -13.43
N ARG A 478 -6.66 -10.31 -12.23
CA ARG A 478 -7.26 -9.18 -11.53
C ARG A 478 -6.46 -8.90 -10.26
N PHE A 479 -6.13 -7.64 -10.01
CA PHE A 479 -5.53 -7.17 -8.77
C PHE A 479 -6.51 -6.24 -8.04
N SER A 480 -6.72 -6.49 -6.76
CA SER A 480 -7.56 -5.74 -5.85
C SER A 480 -6.71 -4.92 -4.89
N ALA A 481 -7.22 -3.74 -4.48
CA ALA A 481 -6.49 -2.78 -3.64
C ALA A 481 -6.09 -3.31 -2.25
N ASP A 482 -6.70 -4.40 -1.78
CA ASP A 482 -6.40 -5.07 -0.52
C ASP A 482 -5.17 -6.00 -0.60
N GLY A 483 -4.43 -5.99 -1.71
CA GLY A 483 -3.28 -6.87 -1.93
C GLY A 483 -3.66 -8.27 -2.37
N THR A 484 -4.94 -8.54 -2.68
CA THR A 484 -5.40 -9.82 -3.24
C THR A 484 -5.61 -9.75 -4.74
N GLY A 485 -5.61 -10.90 -5.41
CA GLY A 485 -5.79 -11.00 -6.85
C GLY A 485 -6.24 -12.38 -7.29
N GLN A 486 -6.63 -12.47 -8.57
CA GLN A 486 -7.14 -13.69 -9.17
C GLN A 486 -6.60 -13.86 -10.58
N GLY A 487 -5.89 -14.96 -10.82
CA GLY A 487 -5.34 -15.34 -12.11
C GLY A 487 -6.16 -16.44 -12.78
N SER A 488 -6.25 -16.42 -14.10
CA SER A 488 -6.83 -17.49 -14.91
C SER A 488 -6.00 -17.71 -16.17
N SER A 489 -5.67 -18.96 -16.47
CA SER A 489 -4.95 -19.37 -17.68
C SER A 489 -5.61 -20.60 -18.29
N ASP A 490 -5.07 -21.09 -19.41
CA ASP A 490 -5.46 -22.38 -19.99
C ASP A 490 -5.16 -23.58 -19.06
N GLU A 491 -4.39 -23.37 -17.99
CA GLU A 491 -4.01 -24.39 -17.02
C GLU A 491 -4.90 -24.39 -15.75
N GLY A 492 -5.68 -23.33 -15.52
CA GLY A 492 -6.58 -23.23 -14.36
C GLY A 492 -6.73 -21.80 -13.83
N SER A 493 -7.41 -21.66 -12.68
CA SER A 493 -7.51 -20.41 -11.93
C SER A 493 -6.77 -20.52 -10.60
N SER A 494 -6.12 -19.43 -10.17
CA SER A 494 -5.37 -19.36 -8.91
C SER A 494 -5.68 -18.07 -8.17
N SER A 495 -5.78 -18.16 -6.85
CA SER A 495 -5.75 -16.98 -5.98
C SER A 495 -4.32 -16.48 -5.81
N ILE A 496 -4.19 -15.15 -5.69
CA ILE A 496 -2.91 -14.47 -5.70
C ILE A 496 -2.90 -13.47 -4.56
N GLU A 497 -1.83 -13.44 -3.77
CA GLU A 497 -1.49 -12.27 -2.97
C GLU A 497 -0.42 -11.48 -3.72
N TRP A 498 -0.53 -10.15 -3.72
CA TRP A 498 0.40 -9.29 -4.44
C TRP A 498 0.80 -8.08 -3.60
N LYS A 499 2.00 -7.57 -3.91
CA LYS A 499 2.47 -6.26 -3.45
C LYS A 499 3.54 -5.72 -4.38
N VAL A 500 3.69 -4.40 -4.45
CA VAL A 500 4.82 -3.79 -5.14
C VAL A 500 5.95 -3.51 -4.14
N VAL A 501 7.15 -4.04 -4.43
CA VAL A 501 8.34 -3.84 -3.60
C VAL A 501 9.47 -3.26 -4.43
N PHE A 502 9.90 -2.04 -4.11
CA PHE A 502 10.90 -1.29 -4.89
C PHE A 502 10.56 -1.24 -6.39
N GLY A 503 9.27 -1.09 -6.71
CA GLY A 503 8.73 -1.11 -8.07
C GLY A 503 8.76 -2.46 -8.79
N GLN A 504 9.03 -3.55 -8.08
CA GLN A 504 8.88 -4.92 -8.56
C GLN A 504 7.53 -5.47 -8.08
N LEU A 505 6.79 -6.15 -8.93
CA LEU A 505 5.55 -6.81 -8.53
C LEU A 505 5.86 -8.20 -7.97
N LEU A 506 5.57 -8.42 -6.69
CA LEU A 506 5.67 -9.72 -6.05
C LEU A 506 4.30 -10.39 -6.09
N LEU A 507 4.24 -11.65 -6.54
CA LEU A 507 3.04 -12.49 -6.52
C LEU A 507 3.31 -13.74 -5.70
N SER A 508 2.45 -14.03 -4.73
CA SER A 508 2.38 -15.31 -4.03
C SER A 508 1.17 -16.09 -4.55
N LEU A 509 1.39 -17.32 -5.00
CA LEU A 509 0.37 -18.19 -5.58
C LEU A 509 -0.17 -19.18 -4.54
N ASP A 510 -1.36 -19.70 -4.79
CA ASP A 510 -2.08 -20.66 -3.93
C ASP A 510 -1.38 -22.02 -3.77
N ASP A 511 -0.55 -22.40 -4.75
CA ASP A 511 0.33 -23.57 -4.65
C ASP A 511 1.57 -23.35 -3.78
N GLY A 512 1.72 -22.15 -3.21
CA GLY A 512 2.87 -21.74 -2.41
C GLY A 512 4.06 -21.27 -3.25
N SER A 513 3.98 -21.25 -4.58
CA SER A 513 5.06 -20.67 -5.40
C SER A 513 5.05 -19.14 -5.33
N THR A 514 6.20 -18.54 -5.63
CA THR A 514 6.36 -17.08 -5.61
C THR A 514 6.95 -16.61 -6.93
N GLN A 515 6.39 -15.53 -7.49
CA GLN A 515 6.90 -14.88 -8.68
C GLN A 515 7.31 -13.44 -8.40
N ILE A 516 8.41 -13.02 -9.01
CA ILE A 516 8.89 -11.64 -8.95
C ILE A 516 8.95 -11.09 -10.37
N TRP A 517 8.11 -10.09 -10.61
CA TRP A 517 7.90 -9.45 -11.90
C TRP A 517 8.64 -8.11 -11.92
N SER A 518 9.77 -8.10 -12.60
CA SER A 518 10.64 -6.95 -12.73
C SER A 518 10.32 -6.15 -13.99
N PRO A 519 9.81 -4.90 -13.89
CA PRO A 519 9.48 -4.11 -15.07
C PRO A 519 10.71 -3.87 -15.95
N THR A 520 10.55 -3.98 -17.26
CA THR A 520 11.57 -3.63 -18.25
C THR A 520 11.12 -2.47 -19.13
N ILE A 521 9.81 -2.36 -19.37
CA ILE A 521 9.15 -1.26 -20.07
C ILE A 521 7.78 -1.06 -19.41
N LEU A 522 7.50 0.14 -18.91
CA LEU A 522 6.15 0.58 -18.52
C LEU A 522 5.68 1.62 -19.55
N ALA A 523 4.80 1.22 -20.45
CA ALA A 523 4.21 2.08 -21.48
C ALA A 523 2.68 2.07 -21.36
N ASP A 524 2.02 3.14 -21.81
CA ASP A 524 0.58 3.38 -21.64
C ASP A 524 -0.32 2.20 -22.07
N ASP A 525 0.13 1.36 -23.03
CA ASP A 525 -0.69 0.28 -23.59
C ASP A 525 -0.23 -1.14 -23.20
N VAL A 526 1.06 -1.39 -22.94
CA VAL A 526 1.61 -2.74 -22.69
C VAL A 526 2.85 -2.66 -21.80
N TRP A 527 2.84 -3.41 -20.71
CA TRP A 527 3.97 -3.54 -19.79
C TRP A 527 4.74 -4.83 -20.06
N GLN A 528 6.06 -4.76 -19.91
CA GLN A 528 6.97 -5.89 -20.13
C GLN A 528 7.78 -6.18 -18.89
N PHE A 529 7.95 -7.45 -18.57
CA PHE A 529 8.60 -7.91 -17.35
C PHE A 529 9.66 -8.97 -17.61
N ASN A 530 10.69 -9.00 -16.77
CA ASN A 530 11.43 -10.23 -16.49
C ASN A 530 10.76 -10.89 -15.28
N VAL A 531 10.33 -12.14 -15.41
CA VAL A 531 9.65 -12.88 -14.35
C VAL A 531 10.62 -13.92 -13.80
N ASN A 532 10.85 -13.89 -12.48
CA ASN A 532 11.59 -14.93 -11.77
C ASN A 532 10.63 -15.78 -10.96
N GLU A 533 10.76 -17.09 -11.07
CA GLU A 533 9.87 -18.05 -10.41
C GLU A 533 10.63 -18.82 -9.32
N TYR A 534 9.99 -18.94 -8.16
CA TYR A 534 10.47 -19.71 -7.02
C TYR A 534 9.41 -20.74 -6.65
N ASP A 535 9.83 -21.97 -6.33
CA ASP A 535 8.92 -23.03 -5.88
C ASP A 535 8.46 -22.82 -4.42
N ASP A 536 7.61 -23.73 -3.94
CA ASP A 536 7.07 -23.75 -2.58
C ASP A 536 8.13 -23.96 -1.49
N ALA A 537 9.33 -24.44 -1.85
CA ALA A 537 10.48 -24.53 -0.96
C ALA A 537 11.32 -23.24 -0.94
N GLY A 538 10.97 -22.26 -1.78
CA GLY A 538 11.71 -21.00 -1.98
C GLY A 538 12.95 -21.15 -2.87
N ASP A 539 13.10 -22.29 -3.56
CA ASP A 539 14.21 -22.53 -4.48
C ASP A 539 13.92 -21.88 -5.85
N PHE A 540 14.96 -21.29 -6.46
CA PHE A 540 14.83 -20.66 -7.79
C PHE A 540 14.53 -21.71 -8.86
N ASN A 541 13.38 -21.59 -9.52
CA ASN A 541 12.86 -22.53 -10.49
C ASN A 541 13.10 -22.08 -11.95
N GLY A 542 13.21 -20.78 -12.20
CA GLY A 542 13.54 -20.28 -13.54
C GLY A 542 13.31 -18.79 -13.77
N ASN A 543 13.57 -18.35 -14.99
CA ASN A 543 13.21 -17.03 -15.47
C ASN A 543 12.53 -17.06 -16.84
N THR A 544 11.59 -16.14 -17.02
CA THR A 544 10.76 -16.00 -18.22
C THR A 544 10.57 -14.51 -18.55
N ALA A 545 10.00 -14.24 -19.72
CA ALA A 545 9.57 -12.89 -20.09
C ALA A 545 8.05 -12.81 -19.93
N GLY A 546 7.60 -11.75 -19.25
CA GLY A 546 6.20 -11.48 -18.97
C GLY A 546 5.68 -10.27 -19.73
N THR A 547 4.37 -10.24 -20.01
CA THR A 547 3.68 -9.01 -20.45
C THR A 547 2.37 -8.83 -19.68
N LEU A 548 1.98 -7.58 -19.44
CA LEU A 548 0.65 -7.21 -18.95
C LEU A 548 0.05 -6.12 -19.84
N THR A 549 -1.25 -6.16 -20.04
CA THR A 549 -2.03 -5.18 -20.81
C THR A 549 -3.36 -5.00 -20.10
N SER A 550 -3.76 -3.76 -19.82
CA SER A 550 -5.06 -3.46 -19.23
C SER A 550 -6.18 -4.10 -20.05
N SER A 551 -7.17 -4.66 -19.36
CA SER A 551 -8.20 -5.50 -19.96
C SER A 551 -9.58 -5.17 -19.41
N ASP A 552 -10.57 -5.10 -20.31
CA ASP A 552 -11.98 -5.00 -19.91
C ASP A 552 -12.59 -6.36 -19.54
N LEU A 553 -11.82 -7.45 -19.60
CA LEU A 553 -12.29 -8.78 -19.23
C LEU A 553 -12.48 -8.85 -17.72
N VAL A 554 -13.75 -8.98 -17.31
CA VAL A 554 -14.09 -9.34 -15.93
C VAL A 554 -13.69 -10.79 -15.71
N ILE A 555 -12.61 -10.98 -14.95
CA ILE A 555 -12.20 -12.31 -14.50
C ILE A 555 -13.16 -12.67 -13.37
N SER A 556 -13.94 -13.72 -13.58
CA SER A 556 -14.78 -14.27 -12.52
C SER A 556 -13.88 -14.75 -11.39
N PRO A 557 -14.30 -14.66 -10.11
CA PRO A 557 -13.61 -15.31 -9.02
C PRO A 557 -13.25 -16.75 -9.43
N PRO A 558 -12.12 -17.31 -8.97
CA PRO A 558 -11.71 -18.67 -9.29
C PRO A 558 -12.90 -19.57 -9.03
N GLU A 559 -13.08 -20.60 -9.86
CA GLU A 559 -14.06 -21.64 -9.55
C GLU A 559 -13.76 -22.07 -8.12
N ALA A 560 -14.69 -21.76 -7.21
CA ALA A 560 -14.47 -21.97 -5.79
C ALA A 560 -13.96 -23.40 -5.62
N SER A 561 -12.79 -23.55 -4.97
CA SER A 561 -12.15 -24.85 -4.72
C SER A 561 -13.23 -25.87 -4.42
N SER A 562 -13.21 -27.04 -5.05
CA SER A 562 -14.37 -27.94 -4.98
C SER A 562 -14.67 -28.43 -3.55
N ILE A 563 -13.74 -28.25 -2.60
CA ILE A 563 -13.93 -28.41 -1.16
C ILE A 563 -14.67 -27.25 -0.48
N ALA A 564 -14.58 -26.03 -1.01
CA ALA A 564 -15.18 -24.83 -0.44
C ALA A 564 -16.71 -24.93 -0.36
N GLY A 565 -17.25 -24.52 0.77
CA GLY A 565 -18.64 -24.68 1.18
C GLY A 565 -18.77 -25.40 2.52
N THR A 566 -20.02 -25.58 2.96
CA THR A 566 -20.33 -26.21 4.25
C THR A 566 -20.88 -27.61 4.09
N TRP A 567 -20.38 -28.52 4.91
CA TRP A 567 -20.59 -29.96 4.85
C TRP A 567 -21.12 -30.47 6.18
N THR A 568 -22.04 -31.44 6.13
CA THR A 568 -22.59 -32.11 7.31
C THR A 568 -22.59 -33.64 7.12
N ALA A 569 -22.66 -34.38 8.23
CA ALA A 569 -22.87 -35.80 8.19
C ALA A 569 -24.36 -36.12 7.98
N SER A 570 -24.68 -37.23 7.31
CA SER A 570 -26.07 -37.65 7.07
C SER A 570 -26.80 -38.21 8.32
N ASN A 571 -26.22 -38.04 9.52
CA ASN A 571 -26.79 -38.49 10.78
C ASN A 571 -27.70 -37.40 11.38
N ASP A 572 -28.42 -37.73 12.46
CA ASP A 572 -29.25 -36.76 13.17
C ASP A 572 -28.43 -35.87 14.12
N GLN A 573 -27.09 -35.86 14.06
CA GLN A 573 -26.25 -34.98 14.89
C GLN A 573 -26.15 -33.60 14.24
N MET A 574 -26.05 -32.56 15.08
CA MET A 574 -25.84 -31.18 14.63
C MET A 574 -24.34 -30.89 14.57
N PHE A 575 -23.81 -30.97 13.36
CA PHE A 575 -22.40 -30.78 13.08
C PHE A 575 -22.23 -30.18 11.68
N SER A 576 -21.25 -29.29 11.52
CA SER A 576 -20.90 -28.76 10.21
C SER A 576 -19.42 -28.42 10.13
N ILE A 577 -18.82 -28.66 8.95
CA ILE A 577 -17.51 -28.12 8.59
C ILE A 577 -17.68 -27.19 7.40
N THR A 578 -17.30 -25.94 7.57
CA THR A 578 -17.18 -24.94 6.51
C THR A 578 -15.72 -24.84 6.09
N PHE A 579 -15.46 -24.95 4.79
CA PHE A 579 -14.20 -24.55 4.18
C PHE A 579 -14.48 -23.30 3.33
N SER A 580 -13.84 -22.18 3.61
CA SER A 580 -13.99 -20.95 2.82
C SER A 580 -13.07 -20.99 1.59
N SER A 581 -13.33 -20.12 0.61
CA SER A 581 -12.49 -19.96 -0.57
C SER A 581 -11.15 -19.26 -0.29
N ASP A 582 -11.05 -18.55 0.83
CA ASP A 582 -9.85 -17.81 1.27
C ASP A 582 -8.95 -18.62 2.21
N GLY A 583 -9.18 -19.94 2.33
CA GLY A 583 -8.30 -20.83 3.07
C GLY A 583 -8.58 -20.93 4.57
N HIS A 584 -9.75 -20.51 5.05
CA HIS A 584 -10.19 -20.71 6.43
C HIS A 584 -11.14 -21.90 6.56
N TYR A 585 -11.18 -22.48 7.76
CA TYR A 585 -12.16 -23.50 8.09
C TYR A 585 -12.85 -23.20 9.42
N VAL A 586 -14.11 -23.59 9.53
CA VAL A 586 -14.90 -23.52 10.76
C VAL A 586 -15.61 -24.85 10.96
N HIS A 587 -15.36 -25.50 12.09
CA HIS A 587 -16.05 -26.69 12.53
C HIS A 587 -16.98 -26.33 13.69
N MET A 588 -18.26 -26.68 13.62
CA MET A 588 -19.25 -26.44 14.69
C MET A 588 -19.92 -27.74 15.09
N HIS A 589 -20.12 -27.95 16.39
CA HIS A 589 -20.67 -29.20 16.92
C HIS A 589 -21.55 -28.99 18.17
N GLU A 590 -22.73 -29.61 18.17
CA GLU A 590 -23.58 -29.81 19.35
C GLU A 590 -23.21 -31.13 20.04
N ALA A 591 -23.02 -31.11 21.35
CA ALA A 591 -22.61 -32.26 22.14
C ALA A 591 -23.62 -33.41 22.07
N ASP A 592 -23.12 -34.64 21.85
CA ASP A 592 -23.88 -35.86 22.01
C ASP A 592 -23.59 -36.51 23.37
N SER A 593 -24.59 -36.54 24.26
CA SER A 593 -24.53 -37.17 25.59
C SER A 593 -24.16 -38.68 25.60
N SER A 594 -24.04 -39.31 24.43
CA SER A 594 -23.60 -40.69 24.26
C SER A 594 -22.11 -40.87 23.92
N GLU A 595 -21.40 -39.77 23.69
CA GLU A 595 -19.95 -39.72 23.41
C GLU A 595 -19.14 -39.32 24.66
N ASP A 596 -17.83 -39.60 24.66
CA ASP A 596 -16.95 -39.24 25.79
C ASP A 596 -16.72 -37.71 25.88
N CYS A 597 -17.16 -36.97 24.85
CA CYS A 597 -17.14 -35.52 24.75
C CYS A 597 -18.53 -34.92 24.97
N ASP A 598 -18.76 -34.26 26.11
CA ASP A 598 -20.08 -33.73 26.51
C ASP A 598 -20.06 -32.20 26.55
N SER A 599 -19.55 -31.53 25.51
CA SER A 599 -19.46 -30.06 25.45
C SER A 599 -19.63 -29.51 24.04
N ASP A 600 -20.59 -28.61 23.87
CA ASP A 600 -20.83 -27.87 22.64
C ASP A 600 -19.63 -26.96 22.34
N GLY A 601 -19.27 -26.81 21.07
CA GLY A 601 -18.18 -25.92 20.70
C GLY A 601 -17.89 -25.88 19.22
N TYR A 602 -16.87 -25.10 18.90
CA TYR A 602 -16.34 -24.91 17.56
C TYR A 602 -14.81 -24.98 17.55
N GLU A 603 -14.27 -25.28 16.38
CA GLU A 603 -12.87 -25.05 16.01
C GLU A 603 -12.81 -24.15 14.79
N LEU A 604 -11.78 -23.30 14.71
CA LEU A 604 -11.50 -22.54 13.50
C LEU A 604 -9.99 -22.35 13.30
N GLY A 605 -9.62 -22.06 12.06
CA GLY A 605 -8.24 -21.82 11.67
C GLY A 605 -8.11 -21.79 10.16
N THR A 606 -6.90 -22.03 9.65
CA THR A 606 -6.65 -22.10 8.21
C THR A 606 -6.52 -23.54 7.73
N TYR A 607 -6.69 -23.75 6.42
CA TYR A 607 -6.48 -25.03 5.76
C TYR A 607 -5.77 -24.88 4.42
N VAL A 608 -5.08 -25.94 4.02
CA VAL A 608 -4.56 -26.15 2.67
C VAL A 608 -5.08 -27.50 2.19
N TRP A 609 -5.63 -27.55 0.98
CA TRP A 609 -6.11 -28.78 0.37
C TRP A 609 -5.44 -29.02 -0.98
N ASN A 610 -4.80 -30.18 -1.11
CA ASN A 610 -4.28 -30.63 -2.40
C ASN A 610 -5.34 -31.49 -3.09
N GLU A 611 -6.04 -30.93 -4.07
CA GLU A 611 -7.12 -31.62 -4.78
C GLU A 611 -6.66 -32.92 -5.48
N THR A 612 -5.40 -32.98 -5.92
CA THR A 612 -4.86 -34.16 -6.62
C THR A 612 -4.59 -35.33 -5.67
N SER A 613 -4.01 -35.06 -4.50
CA SER A 613 -3.70 -36.09 -3.51
C SER A 613 -4.83 -36.32 -2.52
N GLY A 614 -5.75 -35.37 -2.40
CA GLY A 614 -6.81 -35.31 -1.38
C GLY A 614 -6.30 -34.95 0.01
N VAL A 615 -5.02 -34.60 0.18
CA VAL A 615 -4.45 -34.29 1.49
C VAL A 615 -4.95 -32.93 1.96
N VAL A 616 -5.40 -32.86 3.22
CA VAL A 616 -5.79 -31.62 3.90
C VAL A 616 -4.82 -31.38 5.05
N THR A 617 -4.29 -30.16 5.15
CA THR A 617 -3.51 -29.68 6.30
C THR A 617 -4.28 -28.55 6.95
N VAL A 618 -4.51 -28.61 8.25
CA VAL A 618 -5.16 -27.55 9.03
C VAL A 618 -4.17 -26.89 10.00
N THR A 619 -4.34 -25.60 10.25
CA THR A 619 -3.66 -24.87 11.33
C THR A 619 -4.72 -24.23 12.20
N THR A 620 -5.04 -24.88 13.32
CA THR A 620 -6.14 -24.47 14.20
C THR A 620 -5.69 -23.39 15.17
N SER A 621 -6.35 -22.25 15.14
CA SER A 621 -6.08 -21.13 16.05
C SER A 621 -6.92 -21.24 17.32
N GLU A 622 -8.15 -21.71 17.19
CA GLU A 622 -9.09 -21.87 18.31
C GLU A 622 -9.77 -23.23 18.33
N ASP A 623 -9.88 -23.77 19.54
CA ASP A 623 -10.64 -24.98 19.85
C ASP A 623 -11.27 -24.80 21.24
N THR A 624 -12.59 -24.72 21.26
CA THR A 624 -13.35 -24.35 22.47
C THR A 624 -13.81 -25.53 23.32
N ASN A 625 -13.88 -26.73 22.74
CA ASN A 625 -14.29 -27.94 23.45
C ASN A 625 -13.12 -28.92 23.67
N GLY A 626 -12.02 -28.78 22.93
CA GLY A 626 -10.76 -29.48 23.12
C GLY A 626 -10.77 -30.95 22.74
N CYS A 627 -11.74 -31.41 21.94
CA CYS A 627 -12.12 -32.81 21.95
C CYS A 627 -12.91 -33.32 20.71
N VAL A 628 -13.64 -32.48 19.97
CA VAL A 628 -14.28 -32.89 18.69
C VAL A 628 -13.97 -31.86 17.60
N GLY A 629 -13.36 -32.34 16.52
CA GLY A 629 -13.14 -31.58 15.29
C GLY A 629 -11.95 -32.10 14.48
N LEU A 630 -11.30 -31.24 13.70
CA LEU A 630 -10.23 -31.60 12.77
C LEU A 630 -8.84 -31.64 13.42
N HIS A 631 -8.69 -31.08 14.62
CA HIS A 631 -7.38 -30.87 15.28
C HIS A 631 -7.26 -31.57 16.65
N ASP A 632 -8.04 -32.62 16.88
CA ASP A 632 -8.07 -33.29 18.18
C ASP A 632 -6.67 -33.72 18.69
N GLU A 633 -6.40 -33.39 19.96
CA GLU A 633 -5.14 -33.63 20.70
C GLU A 633 -3.84 -33.01 20.14
N GLN A 634 -3.89 -32.10 19.15
CA GLN A 634 -2.71 -31.41 18.60
C GLN A 634 -2.42 -30.05 19.26
N THR A 635 -1.26 -29.47 18.97
CA THR A 635 -0.88 -28.15 19.50
C THR A 635 -1.41 -27.04 18.59
N LEU A 636 -2.23 -26.12 19.15
CA LEU A 636 -2.76 -24.97 18.41
C LEU A 636 -1.65 -24.19 17.68
N ASN A 637 -2.02 -23.55 16.57
CA ASN A 637 -1.15 -22.76 15.70
C ASN A 637 0.03 -23.56 15.12
N THR A 638 -0.12 -24.87 14.98
CA THR A 638 0.86 -25.74 14.32
C THR A 638 0.18 -26.45 13.15
N PRO A 639 0.76 -26.43 11.93
CA PRO A 639 0.22 -27.17 10.79
C PRO A 639 0.14 -28.66 11.10
N TYR A 640 -1.05 -29.23 10.88
CA TYR A 640 -1.36 -30.63 11.09
C TYR A 640 -1.99 -31.24 9.84
N GLU A 641 -1.33 -32.27 9.29
CA GLU A 641 -1.87 -33.05 8.17
C GLU A 641 -2.90 -34.05 8.70
N LEU A 642 -4.14 -33.95 8.23
CA LEU A 642 -5.23 -34.83 8.66
C LEU A 642 -4.94 -36.27 8.24
N GLU A 643 -5.24 -37.23 9.13
CA GLU A 643 -5.15 -38.64 8.78
C GLU A 643 -6.25 -39.00 7.76
N GLY A 644 -5.88 -39.13 6.48
CA GLY A 644 -6.80 -39.53 5.42
C GLY A 644 -6.70 -38.68 4.16
N THR A 645 -7.62 -38.92 3.23
CA THR A 645 -7.72 -38.15 1.97
C THR A 645 -9.16 -37.75 1.72
N PHE A 646 -9.36 -36.49 1.36
CA PHE A 646 -10.62 -35.83 1.11
C PHE A 646 -10.81 -35.69 -0.40
N GLN A 647 -11.92 -36.22 -0.90
CA GLN A 647 -12.30 -36.11 -2.29
C GLN A 647 -13.72 -35.58 -2.42
N THR A 648 -13.89 -34.52 -3.19
CA THR A 648 -15.18 -33.91 -3.48
C THR A 648 -15.66 -34.31 -4.87
N VAL A 649 -16.92 -34.72 -4.98
CA VAL A 649 -17.59 -34.97 -6.26
C VAL A 649 -18.99 -34.36 -6.16
N GLY A 650 -19.15 -33.15 -6.70
CA GLY A 650 -20.39 -32.39 -6.59
C GLY A 650 -20.70 -32.01 -5.13
N SER A 651 -21.82 -32.52 -4.62
CA SER A 651 -22.30 -32.24 -3.26
C SER A 651 -21.91 -33.32 -2.25
N THR A 652 -21.06 -34.28 -2.62
CA THR A 652 -20.60 -35.34 -1.72
C THR A 652 -19.10 -35.26 -1.53
N MET A 653 -18.66 -35.19 -0.27
CA MET A 653 -17.27 -35.32 0.14
C MET A 653 -17.05 -36.72 0.69
N THR A 654 -16.05 -37.43 0.16
CA THR A 654 -15.61 -38.73 0.67
C THR A 654 -14.30 -38.56 1.41
N ILE A 655 -14.25 -38.99 2.66
CA ILE A 655 -13.03 -39.03 3.47
C ILE A 655 -12.59 -40.49 3.53
N THR A 656 -11.37 -40.77 3.08
CA THR A 656 -10.79 -42.12 3.07
C THR A 656 -9.65 -42.20 4.08
N GLU A 657 -9.88 -42.98 5.13
CA GLU A 657 -8.92 -43.23 6.20
C GLU A 657 -7.71 -44.04 5.71
N PRO A 658 -6.55 -43.99 6.39
CA PRO A 658 -5.39 -44.86 6.08
C PRO A 658 -5.71 -46.36 6.12
N SER A 659 -6.76 -46.75 6.87
CA SER A 659 -7.28 -48.11 6.94
C SER A 659 -8.02 -48.58 5.66
N GLY A 660 -8.39 -47.62 4.79
CA GLY A 660 -9.24 -47.81 3.62
C GLY A 660 -10.74 -47.77 3.91
N GLU A 661 -11.14 -47.46 5.14
CA GLU A 661 -12.53 -47.14 5.49
C GLU A 661 -12.90 -45.76 4.94
N THR A 662 -14.17 -45.60 4.54
CA THR A 662 -14.65 -44.36 3.93
C THR A 662 -15.85 -43.83 4.70
N SER A 663 -15.84 -42.55 5.04
CA SER A 663 -17.01 -41.79 5.49
C SER A 663 -17.40 -40.75 4.44
N THR A 664 -18.65 -40.28 4.50
CA THR A 664 -19.18 -39.30 3.55
C THR A 664 -19.84 -38.14 4.27
N LEU A 665 -19.51 -36.93 3.85
CA LEU A 665 -20.21 -35.71 4.20
C LEU A 665 -20.99 -35.22 2.98
N GLU A 666 -22.16 -34.64 3.23
CA GLU A 666 -22.99 -34.02 2.20
C GLU A 666 -22.92 -32.50 2.35
N ARG A 667 -22.84 -31.82 1.22
CA ARG A 667 -22.88 -30.35 1.17
C ARG A 667 -24.27 -29.88 1.57
N ILE A 668 -24.34 -28.88 2.43
CA ILE A 668 -25.60 -28.30 2.90
C ILE A 668 -26.14 -27.37 1.81
N ILE A 669 -26.92 -27.93 0.90
CA ILE A 669 -27.66 -27.22 -0.17
C ILE A 669 -29.00 -27.94 -0.41
N SER A 670 -30.00 -27.24 -0.97
CA SER A 670 -31.28 -27.86 -1.33
C SER A 670 -31.80 -27.33 -2.67
N ASP A 671 -32.20 -28.26 -3.55
CA ASP A 671 -32.88 -27.94 -4.82
C ASP A 671 -34.33 -27.45 -4.61
N THR A 672 -34.87 -27.62 -3.39
CA THR A 672 -36.29 -27.38 -3.10
C THR A 672 -36.53 -26.28 -2.07
N ASN A 673 -35.54 -25.99 -1.22
CA ASN A 673 -35.59 -24.93 -0.23
C ASN A 673 -34.38 -23.99 -0.42
N PRO A 674 -34.56 -22.80 -1.04
CA PRO A 674 -33.44 -21.91 -1.36
C PRO A 674 -32.72 -21.35 -0.12
N LEU A 675 -33.34 -21.39 1.07
CA LEU A 675 -32.70 -20.96 2.32
C LEU A 675 -31.63 -21.97 2.81
N VAL A 676 -31.79 -23.27 2.52
CA VAL A 676 -30.85 -24.31 3.00
C VAL A 676 -29.45 -24.02 2.48
N GLY A 677 -28.49 -23.90 3.38
CA GLY A 677 -27.15 -23.42 3.11
C GLY A 677 -26.47 -22.90 4.35
N ALA A 678 -25.20 -22.55 4.21
CA ALA A 678 -24.49 -21.77 5.20
C ALA A 678 -24.15 -20.39 4.64
N TYR A 679 -24.28 -19.36 5.46
CA TYR A 679 -24.09 -17.98 5.09
C TYR A 679 -23.25 -17.27 6.13
N TYR A 680 -22.37 -16.39 5.67
CA TYR A 680 -21.47 -15.67 6.55
C TYR A 680 -21.45 -14.17 6.28
N GLU A 681 -21.01 -13.44 7.29
CA GLU A 681 -20.69 -12.02 7.31
C GLU A 681 -19.32 -11.82 7.92
N GLY A 682 -18.65 -10.72 7.59
CA GLY A 682 -17.31 -10.43 8.09
C GLY A 682 -16.21 -11.27 7.44
N ASP A 683 -15.13 -11.50 8.20
CA ASP A 683 -13.90 -12.18 7.78
C ASP A 683 -13.57 -13.33 8.75
N PHE A 684 -13.38 -14.53 8.22
CA PHE A 684 -13.03 -15.71 9.01
C PHE A 684 -11.66 -15.62 9.70
N GLY A 685 -10.79 -14.70 9.27
CA GLY A 685 -9.53 -14.36 9.96
C GLY A 685 -9.69 -13.36 11.12
N GLY A 686 -10.88 -12.76 11.26
CA GLY A 686 -11.19 -11.74 12.26
C GLY A 686 -12.60 -11.91 12.85
N ASP A 687 -13.38 -10.83 12.84
CA ASP A 687 -14.76 -10.86 13.32
C ASP A 687 -15.70 -11.36 12.22
N PHE A 688 -16.54 -12.36 12.54
CA PHE A 688 -17.51 -12.92 11.59
C PHE A 688 -18.77 -13.44 12.26
N PHE A 689 -19.83 -13.54 11.45
CA PHE A 689 -21.03 -14.31 11.78
C PHE A 689 -21.19 -15.43 10.76
N LEU A 690 -21.55 -16.64 11.21
CA LEU A 690 -21.80 -17.79 10.34
C LEU A 690 -23.09 -18.47 10.78
N VAL A 691 -24.07 -18.60 9.89
CA VAL A 691 -25.31 -19.36 10.12
C VAL A 691 -25.46 -20.49 9.12
N VAL A 692 -25.91 -21.65 9.60
CA VAL A 692 -26.09 -22.88 8.83
C VAL A 692 -27.53 -23.35 8.96
N PHE A 693 -28.24 -23.48 7.86
CA PHE A 693 -29.61 -24.00 7.78
C PHE A 693 -29.63 -25.35 7.06
N GLU A 694 -30.04 -26.40 7.75
CA GLU A 694 -30.19 -27.75 7.19
C GLU A 694 -31.59 -27.98 6.62
N ASP A 695 -31.71 -28.88 5.63
CA ASP A 695 -32.99 -29.23 4.97
C ASP A 695 -33.97 -29.96 5.91
N ASN A 696 -33.47 -30.54 7.01
CA ASN A 696 -34.27 -31.18 8.05
C ASN A 696 -34.93 -30.18 9.04
N GLY A 697 -34.71 -28.87 8.85
CA GLY A 697 -35.27 -27.81 9.70
C GLY A 697 -34.44 -27.47 10.93
N LYS A 698 -33.16 -27.87 10.97
CA LYS A 698 -32.23 -27.50 12.05
C LYS A 698 -31.27 -26.38 11.65
N PHE A 699 -30.80 -25.61 12.62
CA PHE A 699 -29.82 -24.54 12.39
C PHE A 699 -28.71 -24.52 13.43
N MET A 700 -27.54 -24.03 13.03
CA MET A 700 -26.47 -23.59 13.93
C MET A 700 -25.99 -22.22 13.51
N GLU A 701 -25.65 -21.38 14.47
CA GLU A 701 -25.02 -20.09 14.21
C GLU A 701 -23.86 -19.85 15.18
N LEU A 702 -22.83 -19.19 14.68
CA LEU A 702 -21.65 -18.76 15.42
C LEU A 702 -21.44 -17.28 15.15
N ALA A 703 -21.56 -16.46 16.19
CA ALA A 703 -20.98 -15.12 16.19
C ALA A 703 -19.58 -15.23 16.81
N HIS A 704 -18.61 -14.68 16.09
CA HIS A 704 -17.23 -14.59 16.47
C HIS A 704 -16.84 -13.11 16.42
N ASP A 705 -17.27 -12.34 17.40
CA ASP A 705 -16.90 -10.94 17.63
C ASP A 705 -16.55 -10.74 19.11
N THR A 706 -15.67 -9.78 19.40
CA THR A 706 -15.37 -9.28 20.75
C THR A 706 -16.59 -8.93 21.61
N ASP A 707 -17.67 -8.41 21.01
CA ASP A 707 -18.89 -8.04 21.72
C ASP A 707 -19.92 -9.20 21.78
N GLU A 708 -19.92 -10.08 20.78
CA GLU A 708 -20.86 -11.20 20.63
C GLU A 708 -20.12 -12.48 20.22
N LEU A 709 -19.73 -13.29 21.22
CA LEU A 709 -19.06 -14.57 21.00
C LEU A 709 -19.93 -15.73 21.49
N GLY A 710 -20.24 -16.67 20.59
CA GLY A 710 -20.79 -17.96 20.98
C GLY A 710 -21.54 -18.69 19.88
N LEU A 711 -21.75 -19.98 20.15
CA LEU A 711 -22.50 -20.91 19.34
C LEU A 711 -23.95 -21.04 19.84
N THR A 712 -24.91 -21.05 18.92
CA THR A 712 -26.33 -21.31 19.17
C THR A 712 -26.82 -22.36 18.18
N ALA A 713 -27.68 -23.27 18.62
CA ALA A 713 -28.27 -24.28 17.74
C ALA A 713 -29.73 -24.55 18.08
N GLY A 714 -30.47 -25.10 17.12
CA GLY A 714 -31.85 -25.50 17.33
C GLY A 714 -32.59 -25.88 16.05
N THR A 715 -33.88 -25.54 16.02
CA THR A 715 -34.77 -25.78 14.87
C THR A 715 -35.42 -24.50 14.39
N TYR A 716 -35.54 -24.36 13.07
CA TYR A 716 -36.11 -23.20 12.40
C TYR A 716 -37.31 -23.58 11.54
N ASN A 717 -38.14 -22.59 11.22
CA ASN A 717 -39.18 -22.68 10.21
C ASN A 717 -39.18 -21.40 9.38
N TRP A 718 -39.11 -21.54 8.05
CA TRP A 718 -39.12 -20.42 7.13
C TRP A 718 -40.32 -20.52 6.17
N ASP A 719 -41.05 -19.42 6.04
CA ASP A 719 -42.13 -19.30 5.05
C ASP A 719 -41.64 -18.45 3.87
N PRO A 720 -41.33 -19.04 2.69
CA PRO A 720 -40.85 -18.30 1.53
C PRO A 720 -41.86 -17.30 0.96
N SER A 721 -43.14 -17.39 1.33
CA SER A 721 -44.17 -16.47 0.86
C SER A 721 -44.26 -15.20 1.71
N SER A 722 -43.92 -15.28 2.99
CA SER A 722 -43.83 -14.13 3.88
C SER A 722 -42.41 -13.73 4.24
N THR A 723 -41.40 -14.45 3.70
CA THR A 723 -39.96 -14.30 3.99
C THR A 723 -39.61 -14.42 5.48
N LEU A 724 -40.53 -14.90 6.31
CA LEU A 724 -40.39 -14.88 7.77
C LEU A 724 -39.65 -16.13 8.23
N LEU A 725 -38.57 -15.94 8.99
CA LEU A 725 -37.77 -16.99 9.62
C LEU A 725 -38.01 -16.99 11.13
N ASP A 726 -38.48 -18.13 11.64
CA ASP A 726 -38.78 -18.34 13.06
C ASP A 726 -37.89 -19.44 13.64
N PHE A 727 -37.14 -19.13 14.70
CA PHE A 727 -36.31 -20.08 15.43
C PHE A 727 -37.14 -20.83 16.48
N THR A 728 -37.89 -21.83 15.99
CA THR A 728 -38.98 -22.51 16.73
C THR A 728 -38.58 -23.27 18.00
N ALA A 729 -37.35 -23.80 18.11
CA ALA A 729 -36.84 -24.39 19.35
C ALA A 729 -35.30 -24.39 19.38
N VAL A 730 -34.72 -23.53 20.22
CA VAL A 730 -33.28 -23.46 20.52
C VAL A 730 -32.91 -24.60 21.46
N SER A 731 -31.94 -25.44 21.07
CA SER A 731 -31.42 -26.55 21.87
C SER A 731 -30.40 -26.06 22.90
N PHE A 732 -29.48 -25.17 22.49
CA PHE A 732 -28.59 -24.41 23.35
C PHE A 732 -28.25 -23.05 22.73
N SER A 733 -27.83 -22.11 23.57
CA SER A 733 -27.28 -20.80 23.16
C SER A 733 -26.20 -20.40 24.16
N GLN A 734 -25.01 -20.12 23.65
CA GLN A 734 -23.89 -19.61 24.45
C GLN A 734 -24.01 -18.10 24.70
N TRP A 735 -24.84 -17.37 23.96
CA TRP A 735 -25.12 -15.93 24.16
C TRP A 735 -26.03 -15.65 25.36
N GLY A 736 -26.71 -16.67 25.87
CA GLY A 736 -27.64 -16.53 27.00
C GLY A 736 -28.99 -15.91 26.65
N SER A 737 -29.25 -15.67 25.36
CA SER A 737 -30.55 -15.32 24.78
C SER A 737 -30.81 -16.14 23.52
N ASN A 738 -32.08 -16.26 23.14
CA ASN A 738 -32.46 -16.98 21.91
C ASN A 738 -32.56 -15.98 20.75
N PRO A 739 -32.31 -16.41 19.51
CA PRO A 739 -32.48 -15.55 18.34
C PRO A 739 -33.93 -15.10 18.21
N ASP A 740 -34.11 -13.84 17.83
CA ASP A 740 -35.42 -13.28 17.55
C ASP A 740 -35.91 -13.72 16.16
N GLN A 741 -37.20 -13.50 15.90
CA GLN A 741 -37.78 -13.79 14.59
C GLN A 741 -37.30 -12.74 13.59
N ILE A 742 -36.78 -13.16 12.44
CA ILE A 742 -36.22 -12.27 11.43
C ILE A 742 -36.89 -12.43 10.07
N ILE A 743 -36.66 -11.48 9.18
CA ILE A 743 -37.06 -11.57 7.77
C ILE A 743 -35.83 -11.95 6.95
N VAL A 744 -35.92 -13.01 6.15
CA VAL A 744 -34.85 -13.44 5.24
C VAL A 744 -35.38 -13.72 3.84
N SER A 745 -34.58 -13.34 2.86
CA SER A 745 -34.86 -13.55 1.45
C SER A 745 -33.61 -13.88 0.66
N MET A 746 -33.79 -14.56 -0.46
CA MET A 746 -32.70 -15.10 -1.25
C MET A 746 -32.60 -14.39 -2.60
N GLN A 747 -31.41 -13.85 -2.89
CA GLN A 747 -31.00 -13.46 -4.24
C GLN A 747 -29.79 -14.32 -4.62
N GLY A 748 -30.09 -15.49 -5.20
CA GLY A 748 -29.15 -16.57 -5.47
C GLY A 748 -28.32 -16.98 -4.25
N ASP A 749 -27.03 -16.62 -4.26
CA ASP A 749 -26.10 -16.93 -3.16
C ASP A 749 -25.98 -15.83 -2.11
N ILE A 750 -26.83 -14.81 -2.16
CA ILE A 750 -26.96 -13.78 -1.14
C ILE A 750 -28.23 -13.99 -0.34
N LEU A 751 -28.08 -14.04 0.98
CA LEU A 751 -29.16 -13.98 1.95
C LEU A 751 -29.30 -12.51 2.38
N ILE A 752 -30.44 -11.90 2.07
CA ILE A 752 -30.77 -10.56 2.54
C ILE A 752 -31.61 -10.74 3.81
N TRP A 753 -31.20 -10.12 4.90
CA TRP A 753 -31.88 -10.25 6.18
C TRP A 753 -32.27 -8.89 6.78
N LYS A 754 -33.28 -8.92 7.64
CA LYS A 754 -33.68 -7.83 8.52
C LYS A 754 -34.03 -8.39 9.89
N ASP A 755 -33.43 -7.80 10.92
CA ASP A 755 -33.67 -8.09 12.33
C ASP A 755 -33.83 -6.78 13.12
N GLY A 756 -35.04 -6.48 13.60
CA GLY A 756 -35.28 -5.26 14.36
C GLY A 756 -35.06 -3.99 13.55
N GLU A 757 -34.12 -3.15 13.97
CA GLU A 757 -33.73 -1.93 13.24
C GLU A 757 -32.52 -2.16 12.31
N ASP A 758 -32.03 -3.39 12.22
CA ASP A 758 -30.86 -3.75 11.43
C ASP A 758 -31.27 -4.55 10.19
N ALA A 759 -30.55 -4.34 9.10
CA ALA A 759 -30.70 -5.10 7.87
C ALA A 759 -29.35 -5.21 7.16
N GLY A 760 -29.16 -6.31 6.44
CA GLY A 760 -27.87 -6.59 5.85
C GLY A 760 -27.91 -7.74 4.84
N VAL A 761 -26.72 -8.18 4.47
CA VAL A 761 -26.54 -9.29 3.55
C VAL A 761 -25.48 -10.25 4.05
N SER A 762 -25.77 -11.54 3.97
CA SER A 762 -24.84 -12.63 4.21
C SER A 762 -24.56 -13.37 2.90
N LYS A 763 -23.33 -13.84 2.69
CA LYS A 763 -22.95 -14.59 1.49
C LYS A 763 -22.92 -16.09 1.76
N ARG A 764 -23.45 -16.88 0.82
CA ARG A 764 -23.39 -18.35 0.91
C ARG A 764 -21.94 -18.83 0.82
N THR A 765 -21.56 -19.78 1.67
CA THR A 765 -20.19 -20.36 1.70
C THR A 765 -19.84 -21.17 0.46
N HIS A 766 -20.84 -21.56 -0.34
CA HIS A 766 -20.69 -22.26 -1.62
C HIS A 766 -21.38 -21.47 -2.72
N GLN A 767 -20.79 -21.41 -3.91
CA GLN A 767 -21.45 -20.80 -5.06
C GLN A 767 -22.42 -21.80 -5.70
N SER A 768 -23.72 -21.57 -5.51
CA SER A 768 -24.79 -22.42 -6.07
C SER A 768 -25.41 -21.82 -7.33
N THR A 769 -25.21 -20.53 -7.56
CA THR A 769 -25.84 -19.77 -8.64
C THR A 769 -24.82 -18.92 -9.39
N GLU A 770 -25.04 -18.76 -10.70
CA GLU A 770 -24.40 -17.70 -11.47
C GLU A 770 -25.21 -16.42 -11.29
N GLN A 771 -24.61 -15.42 -10.66
CA GLN A 771 -25.19 -14.08 -10.53
C GLN A 771 -24.08 -13.03 -10.60
N PRO A 772 -24.38 -11.81 -11.10
CA PRO A 772 -23.39 -10.75 -11.12
C PRO A 772 -23.18 -10.21 -9.70
N TYR A 773 -22.00 -9.64 -9.49
CA TYR A 773 -21.60 -8.98 -8.26
C TYR A 773 -20.93 -7.66 -8.65
N LEU A 774 -21.20 -6.59 -7.90
CA LEU A 774 -20.37 -5.40 -8.00
C LEU A 774 -18.95 -5.77 -7.54
N ALA A 775 -17.99 -5.50 -8.39
CA ALA A 775 -16.61 -5.89 -8.23
C ALA A 775 -15.86 -4.93 -7.30
N ASP A 776 -16.19 -3.64 -7.35
CA ASP A 776 -15.53 -2.57 -6.62
C ASP A 776 -16.46 -1.34 -6.53
N THR A 777 -16.16 -0.43 -5.60
CA THR A 777 -16.97 0.76 -5.33
C THR A 777 -16.96 1.77 -6.48
N SER A 778 -15.93 1.80 -7.32
CA SER A 778 -15.86 2.73 -8.47
C SER A 778 -16.97 2.47 -9.50
N GLN A 779 -17.48 1.24 -9.54
CA GLN A 779 -18.58 0.86 -10.43
C GLN A 779 -19.89 1.58 -10.10
N VAL A 780 -20.07 2.04 -8.86
CA VAL A 780 -21.28 2.75 -8.42
C VAL A 780 -21.04 4.22 -8.10
N ILE A 781 -19.79 4.69 -8.03
CA ILE A 781 -19.47 6.11 -7.84
C ILE A 781 -19.79 6.91 -9.11
N GLY A 782 -20.41 8.08 -8.93
CA GLY A 782 -20.78 9.00 -10.00
C GLY A 782 -22.27 9.30 -10.05
N SER A 783 -22.71 9.95 -11.12
CA SER A 783 -24.12 10.34 -11.31
C SER A 783 -24.84 9.40 -12.27
N PHE A 784 -26.08 9.05 -11.92
CA PHE A 784 -26.92 8.11 -12.65
C PHE A 784 -28.33 8.69 -12.83
N SER A 785 -28.85 8.58 -14.05
CA SER A 785 -30.29 8.67 -14.30
C SER A 785 -30.91 7.29 -14.12
N GLY A 786 -31.85 7.16 -13.20
CA GLY A 786 -32.49 5.89 -12.88
C GLY A 786 -33.98 5.86 -13.21
N VAL A 787 -34.52 4.64 -13.35
CA VAL A 787 -35.95 4.37 -13.42
C VAL A 787 -36.30 3.28 -12.42
N ALA A 788 -37.17 3.62 -11.47
CA ALA A 788 -37.70 2.71 -10.46
C ALA A 788 -39.02 2.04 -10.89
N TYR A 789 -39.59 1.23 -10.01
CA TYR A 789 -40.91 0.62 -10.20
C TYR A 789 -41.96 1.67 -10.60
N ASP A 790 -42.93 1.28 -11.45
CA ASP A 790 -43.94 2.17 -12.04
C ASP A 790 -43.45 3.25 -13.05
N ASN A 791 -42.18 3.21 -13.47
CA ASN A 791 -41.52 4.20 -14.36
C ASN A 791 -41.30 5.57 -13.71
N TYR A 792 -41.14 5.62 -12.38
CA TYR A 792 -40.67 6.84 -11.73
C TYR A 792 -39.18 7.04 -12.04
N GLY A 793 -38.86 8.21 -12.59
CA GLY A 793 -37.49 8.58 -12.89
C GLY A 793 -36.83 9.22 -11.68
N PHE A 794 -35.58 8.88 -11.41
CA PHE A 794 -34.76 9.51 -10.38
C PHE A 794 -33.38 9.88 -10.92
N GLN A 795 -32.67 10.73 -10.18
CA GLN A 795 -31.26 11.01 -10.36
C GLN A 795 -30.55 10.65 -9.07
N ALA A 796 -29.58 9.74 -9.12
CA ALA A 796 -28.76 9.37 -7.98
C ALA A 796 -27.32 9.81 -8.23
N THR A 797 -26.66 10.32 -7.20
CA THR A 797 -25.21 10.52 -7.20
C THR A 797 -24.63 9.85 -5.97
N LEU A 798 -23.66 8.96 -6.17
CA LEU A 798 -22.91 8.32 -5.10
C LEU A 798 -21.50 8.90 -5.11
N ASN A 799 -21.04 9.34 -3.94
CA ASN A 799 -19.76 9.96 -3.73
C ASN A 799 -18.77 8.95 -3.14
N ASN A 800 -17.47 9.20 -3.31
CA ASN A 800 -16.41 8.31 -2.81
C ASN A 800 -16.30 8.29 -1.28
N ASP A 801 -16.97 9.20 -0.58
CA ASP A 801 -17.03 9.28 0.89
C ASP A 801 -18.19 8.47 1.48
N PHE A 802 -18.77 7.54 0.72
CA PHE A 802 -19.91 6.71 1.12
C PHE A 802 -21.21 7.48 1.39
N THR A 803 -21.28 8.74 0.97
CA THR A 803 -22.53 9.50 0.95
C THR A 803 -23.13 9.52 -0.44
N GLY A 804 -24.43 9.76 -0.51
CA GLY A 804 -25.12 9.91 -1.77
C GLY A 804 -26.35 10.79 -1.67
N VAL A 805 -26.86 11.16 -2.84
CA VAL A 805 -28.08 11.95 -2.97
C VAL A 805 -28.94 11.36 -4.06
N ILE A 806 -30.21 11.10 -3.75
CA ILE A 806 -31.23 10.72 -4.73
C ILE A 806 -32.23 11.87 -4.89
N THR A 807 -32.63 12.13 -6.13
CA THR A 807 -33.63 13.15 -6.46
C THR A 807 -34.70 12.56 -7.36
N ASP A 808 -35.95 12.68 -6.96
CA ASP A 808 -37.13 12.21 -7.67
C ASP A 808 -38.23 13.28 -7.72
N ASP A 809 -39.48 12.88 -8.00
CA ASP A 809 -40.64 13.78 -8.05
C ASP A 809 -41.06 14.30 -6.65
N ASP A 810 -40.67 13.61 -5.57
CA ASP A 810 -41.04 13.91 -4.19
C ASP A 810 -39.98 14.77 -3.47
N GLY A 811 -38.72 14.75 -3.92
CA GLY A 811 -37.70 15.67 -3.44
C GLY A 811 -36.26 15.23 -3.72
N THR A 812 -35.36 15.77 -2.92
CA THR A 812 -33.94 15.38 -2.89
C THR A 812 -33.64 14.88 -1.49
N PHE A 813 -33.16 13.65 -1.38
CA PHE A 813 -32.88 12.95 -0.13
C PHE A 813 -31.40 12.56 -0.10
N GLY A 814 -30.75 12.76 1.05
CA GLY A 814 -29.39 12.25 1.28
C GLY A 814 -29.47 10.86 1.87
N PHE A 815 -28.46 10.05 1.60
CA PHE A 815 -28.31 8.71 2.16
C PHE A 815 -26.83 8.41 2.36
N ASP A 816 -26.54 7.47 3.24
CA ASP A 816 -25.24 6.82 3.31
C ASP A 816 -25.33 5.50 2.55
N TRP A 817 -24.21 5.02 2.00
CA TRP A 817 -24.19 3.77 1.25
C TRP A 817 -22.93 2.97 1.55
N SER A 818 -23.04 1.66 1.46
CA SER A 818 -21.91 0.75 1.59
C SER A 818 -22.02 -0.36 0.55
N MET A 819 -20.96 -1.15 0.41
CA MET A 819 -20.98 -2.32 -0.46
C MET A 819 -20.54 -3.54 0.34
N GLN A 820 -21.36 -4.59 0.32
CA GLN A 820 -21.08 -5.84 1.03
C GLN A 820 -21.40 -7.01 0.10
N PHE A 821 -20.44 -7.93 -0.07
CA PHE A 821 -20.56 -9.10 -0.95
C PHE A 821 -21.09 -8.76 -2.37
N GLY A 822 -20.62 -7.64 -2.92
CA GLY A 822 -21.02 -7.14 -4.25
C GLY A 822 -22.45 -6.63 -4.37
N GLN A 823 -23.12 -6.39 -3.23
CA GLN A 823 -24.43 -5.75 -3.12
C GLN A 823 -24.23 -4.30 -2.69
N LEU A 824 -25.04 -3.39 -3.22
CA LEU A 824 -25.05 -1.99 -2.77
C LEU A 824 -26.12 -1.85 -1.67
N ILE A 825 -25.71 -1.39 -0.49
CA ILE A 825 -26.61 -1.12 0.64
C ILE A 825 -26.75 0.40 0.74
N VAL A 826 -27.97 0.89 0.83
CA VAL A 826 -28.29 2.31 0.94
C VAL A 826 -29.10 2.53 2.22
N ASP A 827 -28.62 3.41 3.07
CA ASP A 827 -29.21 3.74 4.37
C ASP A 827 -29.71 5.19 4.37
N TYR A 828 -31.03 5.36 4.49
CA TYR A 828 -31.69 6.65 4.62
C TYR A 828 -31.89 7.09 6.08
N GLY A 829 -31.50 6.23 7.04
CA GLY A 829 -31.58 6.42 8.48
C GLY A 829 -32.83 5.82 9.14
N ASP A 830 -33.98 5.84 8.46
CA ASP A 830 -35.22 5.17 8.88
C ASP A 830 -35.65 4.04 7.92
N GLU A 831 -34.88 3.83 6.86
CA GLU A 831 -35.11 2.85 5.81
C GLU A 831 -33.75 2.38 5.28
N ILE A 832 -33.61 1.06 5.09
CA ILE A 832 -32.44 0.45 4.44
C ILE A 832 -32.91 -0.23 3.17
N THR A 833 -32.18 0.02 2.09
CA THR A 833 -32.43 -0.58 0.79
C THR A 833 -31.23 -1.40 0.34
N VAL A 834 -31.43 -2.66 -0.02
CA VAL A 834 -30.39 -3.54 -0.57
C VAL A 834 -30.60 -3.72 -2.08
N LEU A 835 -29.58 -3.35 -2.85
CA LEU A 835 -29.58 -3.42 -4.31
C LEU A 835 -28.67 -4.56 -4.77
N THR A 836 -29.29 -5.63 -5.25
CA THR A 836 -28.61 -6.79 -5.83
C THR A 836 -28.48 -6.65 -7.34
N PRO A 837 -27.25 -6.58 -7.90
CA PRO A 837 -27.08 -6.43 -9.34
C PRO A 837 -27.68 -7.63 -10.08
N THR A 838 -28.33 -7.35 -11.21
CA THR A 838 -28.82 -8.34 -12.18
C THR A 838 -28.15 -8.18 -13.54
N THR A 839 -27.60 -7.01 -13.84
CA THR A 839 -26.77 -6.74 -15.02
C THR A 839 -25.81 -5.60 -14.72
N ILE A 840 -24.54 -5.76 -15.12
CA ILE A 840 -23.48 -4.76 -14.94
C ILE A 840 -22.87 -4.49 -16.31
N SER A 841 -22.80 -3.20 -16.69
CA SER A 841 -22.14 -2.73 -17.90
C SER A 841 -21.56 -1.33 -17.67
N PRO A 842 -20.61 -0.86 -18.50
CA PRO A 842 -19.99 0.46 -18.31
C PRO A 842 -21.00 1.62 -18.24
N ASP A 843 -22.09 1.53 -19.00
CA ASP A 843 -23.09 2.59 -19.13
C ASP A 843 -24.34 2.36 -18.28
N THR A 844 -24.59 1.14 -17.81
CA THR A 844 -25.87 0.75 -17.20
C THR A 844 -25.71 -0.33 -16.14
N LEU A 845 -26.36 -0.12 -14.99
CA LEU A 845 -26.52 -1.10 -13.92
C LEU A 845 -28.02 -1.42 -13.77
N GLU A 846 -28.36 -2.70 -13.62
CA GLU A 846 -29.70 -3.13 -13.25
C GLU A 846 -29.66 -3.86 -11.92
N PHE A 847 -30.62 -3.57 -11.05
CA PHE A 847 -30.70 -4.11 -9.70
C PHE A 847 -32.08 -4.73 -9.43
N ASN A 848 -32.11 -5.85 -8.71
CA ASN A 848 -33.21 -6.23 -7.85
C ASN A 848 -33.04 -5.48 -6.53
N VAL A 849 -34.10 -4.85 -6.05
CA VAL A 849 -34.09 -3.98 -4.88
C VAL A 849 -34.98 -4.60 -3.81
N ALA A 850 -34.45 -4.70 -2.60
CA ALA A 850 -35.16 -5.10 -1.39
C ALA A 850 -35.23 -3.89 -0.44
N ASP A 851 -36.43 -3.45 -0.13
CA ASP A 851 -36.68 -2.25 0.68
C ASP A 851 -37.21 -2.61 2.06
N PHE A 852 -36.59 -2.03 3.09
CA PHE A 852 -36.86 -2.33 4.49
C PHE A 852 -37.24 -1.07 5.27
N ASP A 853 -38.53 -0.96 5.61
CA ASP A 853 -38.99 -0.04 6.66
C ASP A 853 -38.40 -0.49 8.02
N LEU A 854 -37.62 0.38 8.68
CA LEU A 854 -37.14 0.13 10.04
C LEU A 854 -38.24 0.54 11.04
N ILE A 855 -38.88 -0.44 11.69
CA ILE A 855 -40.02 -0.24 12.59
C ILE A 855 -39.76 -0.90 13.94
N ASP A 856 -39.69 -0.09 15.00
CA ASP A 856 -39.47 -0.55 16.38
C ASP A 856 -40.65 -1.44 16.85
N THR A 857 -40.43 -2.76 16.84
CA THR A 857 -41.43 -3.73 17.30
C THR A 857 -41.26 -4.00 18.80
N PHE A 858 -42.11 -3.35 19.59
CA PHE A 858 -42.11 -3.46 21.07
C PHE A 858 -42.40 -4.87 21.64
N ASP A 859 -42.71 -5.85 20.81
CA ASP A 859 -43.09 -7.23 21.22
C ASP A 859 -42.17 -8.34 20.69
N GLY A 860 -41.08 -7.99 19.99
CA GLY A 860 -40.07 -8.93 19.47
C GLY A 860 -40.57 -9.81 18.31
N ASN A 861 -41.69 -9.47 17.67
CA ASN A 861 -42.14 -10.15 16.46
C ASN A 861 -42.10 -9.19 15.27
N GLU A 862 -41.37 -9.59 14.24
CA GLU A 862 -41.35 -8.88 12.97
C GLU A 862 -42.74 -8.87 12.32
N VAL A 863 -43.22 -7.68 11.94
CA VAL A 863 -44.50 -7.48 11.25
C VAL A 863 -44.30 -6.61 10.02
N GLY A 864 -43.95 -7.20 8.88
CA GLY A 864 -43.72 -6.44 7.65
C GLY A 864 -43.53 -7.33 6.42
N GLN A 865 -43.77 -6.74 5.25
CA GLN A 865 -43.40 -7.30 3.94
C GLN A 865 -42.24 -6.47 3.40
N VAL A 866 -41.13 -7.10 3.06
CA VAL A 866 -40.08 -6.48 2.23
C VAL A 866 -40.71 -6.14 0.88
N GLU A 867 -40.57 -4.91 0.43
CA GLU A 867 -40.96 -4.54 -0.92
C GLU A 867 -39.83 -4.91 -1.88
N TYR A 868 -40.16 -5.71 -2.90
CA TYR A 868 -39.21 -6.06 -3.96
C TYR A 868 -39.57 -5.38 -5.25
N PHE A 869 -38.59 -4.72 -5.86
CA PHE A 869 -38.73 -4.14 -7.18
C PHE A 869 -37.42 -4.18 -7.96
N THR A 870 -37.43 -3.63 -9.18
CA THR A 870 -36.25 -3.58 -10.05
C THR A 870 -35.95 -2.13 -10.42
N ASN A 871 -34.67 -1.77 -10.37
CA ASN A 871 -34.18 -0.45 -10.79
C ASN A 871 -33.20 -0.59 -11.96
N THR A 872 -33.26 0.34 -12.91
CA THR A 872 -32.24 0.50 -13.95
C THR A 872 -31.57 1.85 -13.78
N TRP A 873 -30.25 1.87 -13.69
CA TRP A 873 -29.40 3.04 -13.48
C TRP A 873 -28.54 3.25 -14.72
N THR A 874 -28.63 4.41 -15.35
CA THR A 874 -27.83 4.78 -16.53
C THR A 874 -26.83 5.86 -16.13
N ARG A 875 -25.54 5.63 -16.35
CA ARG A 875 -24.48 6.57 -16.00
C ARG A 875 -24.58 7.85 -16.86
N ASN A 876 -24.43 9.02 -16.24
CA ASN A 876 -24.63 10.34 -16.87
C ASN A 876 -23.38 10.92 -17.52
#